data_AF-A0A5C6UW61-F1
#
_entry.id   AF-A0A5C6UW61-F1
#
_cell.length_a   1.000
_cell.length_b   1.000
_cell.length_c   1.000
_cell.angle_alpha   90.00
_cell.angle_beta   90.00
_cell.angle_gamma   90.00
#
_symmetry.space_group_name_H-M   'P 1'
#
loop_
_entity.id
_entity.type
_entity.pdbx_description
1 polymer ?
#
loop_
_entity_poly.entity_id
_entity_poly.type
_entity_poly.pdbx_seq_one_letter_code
_entity_poly.pdbx_strand_id
1 'polypeptide(L)'
;MMFASHQGLKAPETEDPVLNLRLRTVATLALWGALAGLMACPAPLQERPADQNTAAICEAGALDPGPGYARRLTHQEYIWSIHDILGVDLSAWRESLPRESYVDGFKNTAWGLTVSSRHVEVYAHLAREATAALSNDHRWLRNLSLCEETAERCARMLVEEAGMELFRRPLSSDETRRFAALLAQESSPEAGARLVIEAMLQAPQFLYRLESDRAPDTLNAAALKEPDAFVGTLAEEGIAAPLSVRPGTYRVSVQLANDAPHPIVATLSVGEVRSIERVAPFRTTRLSLQFAPTTAGMTSMQLAASPLHRPPGAPVAPRVIHVEVLGPLASQLNAEAESSYETRALSGFEMASRLSYFIWHSAPDRELLNAAAGGELDDAEGVARWARTMLEDARARRAFKSYLAEWLHLDTLATVERSPERFPDFSEHLIEDMRLEIENFSQAIAFDDQADWLSIFDARFSYLTPRLARYYGMETEAAPDEPTAFDENSPRGGLLTQGALLTASTSNDTTSPVKRGIFVRERFLCQSVPSPASNAVMQAAPDTEGLSTRERLQRHSDDPSCNFCHRAADPIGFGLEAFDATGRHRSVDDTGHPLDVRGAITQSPYERDTLHFEGARQLGELLSESENAERCMVEQMYQYAVGRPTVDVDRCTLNAIIDEARSQGRSYTDITVAIVSSEAFRHVRQHRYPGGTP
;
A
#
# COMPACT_ATOMS: atom_id res chain seq x y z
N MET A 1 -30.40 58.58 -8.65
CA MET A 1 -31.49 59.46 -8.18
C MET A 1 -32.03 58.90 -6.88
N MET A 2 -32.21 59.78 -5.88
CA MET A 2 -32.90 59.61 -4.60
C MET A 2 -32.30 58.67 -3.54
N PHE A 3 -31.59 59.32 -2.61
CA PHE A 3 -31.46 58.96 -1.20
C PHE A 3 -32.83 59.02 -0.49
N ALA A 4 -33.08 58.11 0.45
CA ALA A 4 -34.01 58.33 1.54
C ALA A 4 -33.48 57.70 2.84
N SER A 5 -33.24 58.59 3.79
CA SER A 5 -32.82 58.43 5.17
C SER A 5 -33.94 57.99 6.09
N HIS A 6 -33.65 57.14 7.09
CA HIS A 6 -34.44 57.10 8.32
C HIS A 6 -33.56 57.20 9.58
N GLN A 7 -33.87 58.27 10.32
CA GLN A 7 -33.62 58.52 11.75
C GLN A 7 -34.08 57.29 12.56
N GLY A 8 -33.47 56.87 13.66
CA GLY A 8 -32.94 57.63 14.78
C GLY A 8 -33.63 57.09 16.04
N LEU A 9 -32.94 56.24 16.80
CA LEU A 9 -33.34 55.86 18.16
C LEU A 9 -32.24 56.29 19.12
N LYS A 10 -32.58 57.28 19.96
CA LYS A 10 -31.78 57.78 21.07
C LYS A 10 -31.66 56.71 22.15
N ALA A 11 -30.46 56.57 22.70
CA ALA A 11 -30.20 55.79 23.90
C ALA A 11 -30.76 56.48 25.15
N PRO A 12 -31.27 55.74 26.15
CA PRO A 12 -31.50 56.29 27.48
C PRO A 12 -30.16 56.32 28.25
N GLU A 13 -29.78 57.51 28.70
CA GLU A 13 -28.77 57.72 29.74
C GLU A 13 -29.36 57.27 31.08
N THR A 14 -28.69 56.31 31.73
CA THR A 14 -28.86 56.07 33.17
C THR A 14 -27.50 56.16 33.85
N GLU A 15 -27.46 56.97 34.89
CA GLU A 15 -26.31 57.36 35.69
C GLU A 15 -25.85 56.21 36.59
N ASP A 16 -24.81 55.50 36.18
CA ASP A 16 -24.01 54.67 37.09
C ASP A 16 -22.50 54.80 36.78
N PRO A 17 -21.72 55.49 37.62
CA PRO A 17 -20.30 55.75 37.36
C PRO A 17 -19.41 54.50 37.43
N VAL A 18 -19.93 53.35 37.90
CA VAL A 18 -19.17 52.07 37.92
C VAL A 18 -19.24 51.35 36.56
N LEU A 19 -20.28 51.60 35.76
CA LEU A 19 -20.45 50.98 34.44
C LEU A 19 -19.57 51.64 33.36
N ASN A 20 -19.34 52.96 33.46
CA ASN A 20 -18.53 53.72 32.51
C ASN A 20 -17.02 53.46 32.60
N LEU A 21 -16.51 53.02 33.75
CA LEU A 21 -15.10 52.63 33.89
C LEU A 21 -14.84 51.22 33.31
N ARG A 22 -15.83 50.32 33.34
CA ARG A 22 -15.70 48.97 32.76
C ARG A 22 -15.92 48.92 31.25
N LEU A 23 -16.70 49.84 30.68
CA LEU A 23 -16.92 49.92 29.22
C LEU A 23 -15.73 50.55 28.46
N ARG A 24 -14.94 51.43 29.10
CA ARG A 24 -13.74 52.03 28.46
C ARG A 24 -12.52 51.10 28.43
N THR A 25 -12.38 50.17 29.38
CA THR A 25 -11.31 49.14 29.35
C THR A 25 -11.61 48.03 28.35
N VAL A 26 -12.89 47.72 28.11
CA VAL A 26 -13.28 46.67 27.14
C VAL A 26 -13.20 47.20 25.68
N ALA A 27 -13.48 48.48 25.44
CA ALA A 27 -13.40 49.07 24.11
C ALA A 27 -11.97 49.29 23.58
N THR A 28 -10.96 49.41 24.45
CA THR A 28 -9.54 49.53 24.05
C THR A 28 -8.85 48.17 23.85
N LEU A 29 -9.31 47.11 24.54
CA LEU A 29 -8.85 45.73 24.31
C LEU A 29 -9.48 45.09 23.07
N ALA A 30 -10.71 45.47 22.70
CA ALA A 30 -11.38 44.94 21.51
C ALA A 30 -10.81 45.50 20.19
N LEU A 31 -10.20 46.70 20.18
CA LEU A 31 -9.61 47.28 18.97
C LEU A 31 -8.16 46.81 18.71
N TRP A 32 -7.46 46.25 19.69
CA TRP A 32 -6.15 45.59 19.48
C TRP A 32 -6.29 44.08 19.22
N GLY A 33 -7.37 43.44 19.69
CA GLY A 33 -7.66 42.03 19.40
C GLY A 33 -8.18 41.77 17.97
N ALA A 34 -8.85 42.75 17.35
CA ALA A 34 -9.45 42.58 16.03
C ALA A 34 -8.49 42.85 14.84
N LEU A 35 -7.34 43.49 15.07
CA LEU A 35 -6.29 43.66 14.03
C LEU A 35 -5.21 42.56 14.06
N ALA A 36 -5.08 41.80 15.16
CA ALA A 36 -4.15 40.67 15.22
C ALA A 36 -4.73 39.35 14.66
N GLY A 37 -6.06 39.25 14.55
CA GLY A 37 -6.75 38.05 14.06
C GLY A 37 -6.87 37.90 12.53
N LEU A 38 -6.44 38.90 11.76
CA LEU A 38 -6.50 38.90 10.29
C LEU A 38 -5.11 38.90 9.61
N MET A 39 -4.03 38.76 10.38
CA MET A 39 -2.65 38.58 9.88
C MET A 39 -1.90 37.42 10.53
N ALA A 40 -2.60 36.46 11.14
CA ALA A 40 -1.99 35.20 11.48
C ALA A 40 -1.85 34.35 10.21
N CYS A 41 -0.78 34.58 9.43
CA CYS A 41 -0.20 33.49 8.65
C CYS A 41 -0.08 32.29 9.59
N PRO A 42 -0.41 31.06 9.15
CA PRO A 42 -0.01 29.89 9.91
C PRO A 42 1.49 30.05 10.19
N ALA A 43 1.89 29.92 11.46
CA ALA A 43 3.31 29.90 11.79
C ALA A 43 3.97 28.92 10.81
N PRO A 44 5.06 29.30 10.13
CA PRO A 44 5.79 28.34 9.32
C PRO A 44 6.05 27.13 10.21
N LEU A 45 5.73 25.94 9.71
CA LEU A 45 6.11 24.70 10.36
C LEU A 45 7.57 24.86 10.75
N GLN A 46 7.83 24.79 12.05
CA GLN A 46 9.17 24.96 12.58
C GLN A 46 10.05 23.94 11.87
N GLU A 47 10.98 24.45 11.06
CA GLU A 47 11.85 23.64 10.22
C GLU A 47 12.53 22.57 11.09
N ARG A 48 12.59 21.35 10.56
CA ARG A 48 13.64 20.43 10.97
C ARG A 48 14.95 21.12 10.55
N PRO A 49 15.87 21.46 11.47
CA PRO A 49 17.05 22.23 11.13
C PRO A 49 17.84 21.50 10.03
N ALA A 50 18.07 22.19 8.92
CA ALA A 50 18.92 21.75 7.82
C ALA A 50 20.39 21.88 8.21
N ASP A 51 20.81 21.18 9.27
CA ASP A 51 22.20 20.92 9.66
C ASP A 51 22.24 19.95 10.86
N GLN A 52 21.54 18.82 10.77
CA GLN A 52 21.94 17.69 11.60
C GLN A 52 22.93 16.90 10.77
N ASN A 53 24.22 17.06 11.10
CA ASN A 53 25.34 16.24 10.64
C ASN A 53 24.86 14.83 10.28
N THR A 54 24.60 14.57 9.00
CA THR A 54 23.93 13.35 8.51
C THR A 54 24.76 12.11 8.80
N ALA A 55 26.09 12.27 8.87
CA ALA A 55 27.01 11.25 9.32
C ALA A 55 26.72 10.81 10.77
N ALA A 56 26.41 11.75 11.69
CA ALA A 56 26.16 11.44 13.09
C ALA A 56 24.85 10.65 13.32
N ILE A 57 23.84 10.80 12.45
CA ILE A 57 22.59 10.02 12.54
C ILE A 57 22.82 8.56 12.12
N CYS A 58 23.67 8.34 11.11
CA CYS A 58 24.00 7.00 10.63
C CYS A 58 25.15 6.32 11.40
N GLU A 59 25.96 7.07 12.15
CA GLU A 59 26.96 6.52 13.08
C GLU A 59 26.37 6.16 14.47
N ALA A 60 25.28 6.83 14.89
CA ALA A 60 24.68 6.64 16.22
C ALA A 60 23.42 5.74 16.24
N GLY A 61 22.78 5.49 15.10
CA GLY A 61 21.59 4.65 15.00
C GLY A 61 21.94 3.19 14.76
N ALA A 62 21.69 2.32 15.74
CA ALA A 62 21.55 0.89 15.44
C ALA A 62 20.50 0.75 14.33
N LEU A 63 20.85 0.07 13.23
CA LEU A 63 19.95 -0.15 12.11
C LEU A 63 18.66 -0.83 12.62
N ASP A 64 17.53 -0.12 12.57
CA ASP A 64 16.21 -0.67 12.91
C ASP A 64 15.59 -1.27 11.64
N PRO A 65 15.51 -2.61 11.50
CA PRO A 65 14.89 -3.25 10.35
C PRO A 65 13.36 -2.99 10.25
N GLY A 66 12.75 -2.43 11.30
CA GLY A 66 11.31 -2.32 11.45
C GLY A 66 10.66 -3.64 11.88
N PRO A 67 9.38 -3.62 12.29
CA PRO A 67 8.71 -4.80 12.82
C PRO A 67 8.44 -5.85 11.75
N GLY A 68 8.49 -7.13 12.13
CA GLY A 68 8.00 -8.22 11.30
C GLY A 68 6.47 -8.16 11.20
N TYR A 69 5.93 -8.17 9.98
CA TYR A 69 4.49 -8.18 9.72
C TYR A 69 4.06 -9.55 9.21
N ALA A 70 2.91 -10.05 9.69
CA ALA A 70 2.24 -11.15 9.01
C ALA A 70 1.66 -10.63 7.69
N ARG A 71 2.33 -10.91 6.58
CA ARG A 71 1.93 -10.44 5.25
C ARG A 71 1.16 -11.53 4.53
N ARG A 72 -0.12 -11.31 4.24
CA ARG A 72 -0.90 -12.21 3.39
C ARG A 72 -0.24 -12.27 2.00
N LEU A 73 -0.29 -13.41 1.33
CA LEU A 73 0.06 -13.46 -0.09
C LEU A 73 -0.90 -12.57 -0.88
N THR A 74 -0.39 -11.75 -1.79
CA THR A 74 -1.25 -11.07 -2.78
C THR A 74 -2.01 -12.11 -3.61
N HIS A 75 -3.06 -11.70 -4.31
CA HIS A 75 -3.75 -12.61 -5.24
C HIS A 75 -2.80 -13.24 -6.25
N GLN A 76 -1.86 -12.43 -6.76
CA GLN A 76 -0.91 -12.87 -7.75
C GLN A 76 0.13 -13.83 -7.15
N GLU A 77 0.65 -13.52 -5.97
CA GLU A 77 1.56 -14.40 -5.20
C GLU A 77 0.90 -15.74 -4.89
N TYR A 78 -0.40 -15.76 -4.51
CA TYR A 78 -1.17 -16.99 -4.25
C TYR A 78 -1.29 -17.85 -5.51
N ILE A 79 -1.73 -17.26 -6.63
CA ILE A 79 -1.94 -17.96 -7.90
C ILE A 79 -0.60 -18.51 -8.43
N TRP A 80 0.46 -17.72 -8.41
CA TRP A 80 1.77 -18.15 -8.91
C TRP A 80 2.46 -19.16 -7.99
N SER A 81 2.28 -19.06 -6.67
CA SER A 81 2.77 -20.11 -5.76
C SER A 81 2.12 -21.45 -6.05
N ILE A 82 0.80 -21.48 -6.32
CA ILE A 82 0.09 -22.70 -6.70
C ILE A 82 0.57 -23.22 -8.06
N HIS A 83 0.71 -22.34 -9.05
CA HIS A 83 1.22 -22.71 -10.36
C HIS A 83 2.62 -23.34 -10.26
N ASP A 84 3.54 -22.70 -9.55
CA ASP A 84 4.94 -23.12 -9.51
C ASP A 84 5.13 -24.39 -8.64
N ILE A 85 4.33 -24.58 -7.59
CA ILE A 85 4.41 -25.77 -6.72
C ILE A 85 3.66 -26.97 -7.30
N LEU A 86 2.42 -26.75 -7.80
CA LEU A 86 1.47 -27.79 -8.20
C LEU A 86 1.34 -28.00 -9.71
N GLY A 87 1.84 -27.05 -10.52
CA GLY A 87 1.62 -27.04 -11.97
C GLY A 87 0.19 -26.66 -12.38
N VAL A 88 -0.57 -25.98 -11.51
CA VAL A 88 -1.98 -25.64 -11.74
C VAL A 88 -2.14 -24.14 -11.97
N ASP A 89 -2.71 -23.76 -13.11
CA ASP A 89 -3.01 -22.36 -13.43
C ASP A 89 -4.40 -21.96 -12.91
N LEU A 90 -4.43 -21.00 -11.99
CA LEU A 90 -5.66 -20.40 -11.46
C LEU A 90 -5.92 -18.97 -11.97
N SER A 91 -5.21 -18.52 -13.01
CA SER A 91 -5.30 -17.15 -13.51
C SER A 91 -6.71 -16.74 -13.93
N ALA A 92 -7.53 -17.69 -14.38
CA ALA A 92 -8.94 -17.47 -14.72
C ALA A 92 -9.80 -16.99 -13.52
N TRP A 93 -9.36 -17.23 -12.29
CA TRP A 93 -10.09 -16.87 -11.09
C TRP A 93 -9.70 -15.51 -10.49
N ARG A 94 -8.73 -14.79 -11.09
CA ARG A 94 -8.19 -13.54 -10.55
C ARG A 94 -9.29 -12.51 -10.23
N GLU A 95 -10.32 -12.41 -11.07
CA GLU A 95 -11.42 -11.46 -10.89
C GLU A 95 -12.42 -11.84 -9.79
N SER A 96 -12.42 -13.11 -9.35
CA SER A 96 -13.31 -13.58 -8.29
C SER A 96 -12.86 -13.11 -6.90
N LEU A 97 -11.57 -12.82 -6.76
CA LEU A 97 -10.94 -12.41 -5.50
C LEU A 97 -11.28 -10.94 -5.14
N PRO A 98 -11.48 -10.61 -3.84
CA PRO A 98 -11.84 -9.25 -3.43
C PRO A 98 -10.72 -8.23 -3.68
N ARG A 99 -11.01 -7.08 -4.30
CA ARG A 99 -9.99 -6.08 -4.69
C ARG A 99 -8.96 -5.78 -3.59
N GLU A 100 -7.68 -5.82 -3.97
CA GLU A 100 -6.56 -5.42 -3.13
C GLU A 100 -6.35 -3.91 -3.19
N SER A 101 -5.96 -3.32 -2.06
CA SER A 101 -5.74 -1.87 -1.95
C SER A 101 -4.27 -1.54 -2.11
N TYR A 102 -3.98 -0.47 -2.85
CA TYR A 102 -2.65 0.13 -2.88
C TYR A 102 -2.39 0.88 -1.58
N VAL A 103 -1.20 0.68 -1.01
CA VAL A 103 -0.64 1.51 0.06
C VAL A 103 0.71 2.01 -0.41
N ASP A 104 0.85 3.33 -0.53
CA ASP A 104 2.02 4.04 -1.10
C ASP A 104 2.48 3.56 -2.49
N GLY A 105 1.61 2.89 -3.22
CA GLY A 105 1.86 2.43 -4.59
C GLY A 105 1.96 0.94 -4.78
N PHE A 106 1.93 0.15 -3.69
CA PHE A 106 2.02 -1.30 -3.79
C PHE A 106 0.84 -2.00 -3.09
N LYS A 107 0.34 -3.08 -3.70
CA LYS A 107 -0.68 -3.98 -3.15
C LYS A 107 -0.09 -4.94 -2.12
N ASN A 108 1.22 -5.14 -2.21
CA ASN A 108 1.95 -6.13 -1.43
C ASN A 108 2.31 -5.64 -0.01
N THR A 109 1.89 -4.42 0.36
CA THR A 109 2.09 -3.83 1.67
C THR A 109 1.24 -4.52 2.75
N ALA A 110 1.87 -4.96 3.84
CA ALA A 110 1.24 -5.83 4.84
C ALA A 110 -0.07 -5.28 5.43
N TRP A 111 -0.18 -3.98 5.67
CA TRP A 111 -1.36 -3.37 6.30
C TRP A 111 -2.53 -3.16 5.33
N GLY A 112 -2.25 -3.15 4.02
CA GLY A 112 -3.27 -3.07 2.97
C GLY A 112 -3.96 -4.42 2.70
N LEU A 113 -3.31 -5.52 3.10
CA LEU A 113 -3.72 -6.90 2.81
C LEU A 113 -4.70 -7.46 3.86
N THR A 114 -5.74 -6.68 4.17
CA THR A 114 -6.79 -7.08 5.12
C THR A 114 -7.62 -8.27 4.62
N VAL A 115 -8.20 -9.03 5.55
CA VAL A 115 -9.03 -10.21 5.24
C VAL A 115 -10.49 -9.96 5.59
N SER A 116 -11.37 -10.36 4.68
CA SER A 116 -12.83 -10.34 4.84
C SER A 116 -13.40 -11.76 4.76
N SER A 117 -14.66 -11.96 5.15
CA SER A 117 -15.33 -13.27 5.04
C SER A 117 -15.30 -13.81 3.59
N ARG A 118 -15.45 -12.93 2.60
CA ARG A 118 -15.37 -13.29 1.18
C ARG A 118 -14.01 -13.87 0.79
N HIS A 119 -12.91 -13.40 1.39
CA HIS A 119 -11.60 -14.01 1.13
C HIS A 119 -11.56 -15.47 1.56
N VAL A 120 -12.11 -15.78 2.75
CA VAL A 120 -12.15 -17.15 3.28
C VAL A 120 -12.92 -18.09 2.34
N GLU A 121 -14.10 -17.64 1.88
CA GLU A 121 -14.93 -18.41 0.95
C GLU A 121 -14.21 -18.66 -0.39
N VAL A 122 -13.57 -17.63 -0.95
CA VAL A 122 -12.88 -17.73 -2.23
C VAL A 122 -11.62 -18.60 -2.11
N TYR A 123 -10.80 -18.45 -1.06
CA TYR A 123 -9.65 -19.33 -0.88
C TYR A 123 -10.03 -20.79 -0.71
N ALA A 124 -11.13 -21.07 0.01
CA ALA A 124 -11.65 -22.44 0.10
C ALA A 124 -12.07 -22.98 -1.28
N HIS A 125 -12.68 -22.15 -2.11
CA HIS A 125 -13.01 -22.54 -3.48
C HIS A 125 -11.77 -22.77 -4.33
N LEU A 126 -10.81 -21.85 -4.33
CA LEU A 126 -9.59 -21.97 -5.13
C LEU A 126 -8.72 -23.15 -4.69
N ALA A 127 -8.68 -23.47 -3.40
CA ALA A 127 -7.99 -24.65 -2.91
C ALA A 127 -8.62 -25.94 -3.48
N ARG A 128 -9.96 -26.04 -3.55
CA ARG A 128 -10.66 -27.15 -4.22
C ARG A 128 -10.37 -27.22 -5.71
N GLU A 129 -10.40 -26.09 -6.40
CA GLU A 129 -10.09 -26.05 -7.85
C GLU A 129 -8.63 -26.48 -8.10
N ALA A 130 -7.70 -26.01 -7.27
CA ALA A 130 -6.29 -26.38 -7.35
C ALA A 130 -6.10 -27.89 -7.17
N THR A 131 -6.70 -28.47 -6.13
CA THR A 131 -6.56 -29.90 -5.86
C THR A 131 -7.39 -30.75 -6.79
N ALA A 132 -8.46 -30.25 -7.42
CA ALA A 132 -9.17 -30.97 -8.48
C ALA A 132 -8.35 -31.03 -9.78
N ALA A 133 -7.65 -29.94 -10.12
CA ALA A 133 -6.81 -29.85 -11.32
C ALA A 133 -5.41 -30.47 -11.17
N LEU A 134 -4.98 -30.79 -9.94
CA LEU A 134 -3.68 -31.41 -9.67
C LEU A 134 -3.53 -32.75 -10.41
N SER A 135 -2.50 -32.86 -11.25
CA SER A 135 -2.21 -34.06 -12.04
C SER A 135 -1.83 -35.27 -11.18
N ASN A 136 -2.30 -36.46 -11.56
CA ASN A 136 -1.90 -37.72 -10.93
C ASN A 136 -0.40 -38.04 -11.09
N ASP A 137 0.24 -37.44 -12.10
CA ASP A 137 1.69 -37.58 -12.33
C ASP A 137 2.52 -36.63 -11.45
N HIS A 138 1.86 -35.74 -10.68
CA HIS A 138 2.56 -34.87 -9.74
C HIS A 138 3.38 -35.69 -8.75
N ARG A 139 4.63 -35.28 -8.49
CA ARG A 139 5.62 -36.06 -7.73
C ARG A 139 5.09 -36.61 -6.41
N TRP A 140 4.29 -35.82 -5.68
CA TRP A 140 3.69 -36.25 -4.41
C TRP A 140 2.67 -37.39 -4.59
N LEU A 141 1.76 -37.28 -5.56
CA LEU A 141 0.73 -38.31 -5.81
C LEU A 141 1.35 -39.57 -6.43
N ARG A 142 2.32 -39.41 -7.33
CA ARG A 142 3.07 -40.52 -7.92
C ARG A 142 3.88 -41.28 -6.87
N ASN A 143 4.57 -40.59 -5.97
CA ASN A 143 5.34 -41.27 -4.89
C ASN A 143 4.40 -42.02 -3.94
N LEU A 144 3.23 -41.45 -3.65
CA LEU A 144 2.23 -42.11 -2.80
C LEU A 144 1.64 -43.36 -3.45
N SER A 145 1.36 -43.35 -4.75
CA SER A 145 0.78 -44.49 -5.47
C SER A 145 1.74 -45.67 -5.64
N LEU A 146 3.06 -45.42 -5.54
CA LEU A 146 4.11 -46.43 -5.60
C LEU A 146 4.37 -47.13 -4.25
N CYS A 147 3.70 -46.71 -3.17
CA CYS A 147 3.92 -47.29 -1.85
C CYS A 147 3.09 -48.57 -1.59
N GLU A 148 3.77 -49.66 -1.21
CA GLU A 148 3.14 -50.89 -0.70
C GLU A 148 2.89 -50.84 0.82
N GLU A 149 1.80 -51.49 1.27
CA GLU A 149 1.19 -51.77 2.60
C GLU A 149 1.47 -50.90 3.85
N THR A 150 2.59 -50.18 3.98
CA THR A 150 2.82 -49.22 5.08
C THR A 150 2.42 -47.80 4.69
N ALA A 151 1.11 -47.63 4.45
CA ALA A 151 0.50 -46.35 4.06
C ALA A 151 0.91 -45.17 4.98
N GLU A 152 1.13 -45.42 6.28
CA GLU A 152 1.48 -44.37 7.26
C GLU A 152 2.83 -43.68 7.00
N ARG A 153 3.85 -44.42 6.55
CA ARG A 153 5.17 -43.82 6.29
C ARG A 153 5.13 -42.93 5.06
N CYS A 154 4.48 -43.40 3.99
CA CYS A 154 4.36 -42.62 2.76
C CYS A 154 3.41 -41.44 2.90
N ALA A 155 2.31 -41.59 3.66
CA ALA A 155 1.45 -40.47 4.03
C ALA A 155 2.23 -39.39 4.77
N ARG A 156 3.11 -39.77 5.71
CA ARG A 156 3.97 -38.83 6.42
C ARG A 156 4.98 -38.15 5.51
N MET A 157 5.65 -38.90 4.64
CA MET A 157 6.58 -38.32 3.66
C MET A 157 5.88 -37.31 2.74
N LEU A 158 4.68 -37.63 2.24
CA LEU A 158 3.90 -36.69 1.44
C LEU A 158 3.57 -35.43 2.23
N VAL A 159 3.11 -35.57 3.47
CA VAL A 159 2.78 -34.42 4.35
C VAL A 159 4.02 -33.56 4.60
N GLU A 160 5.18 -34.16 4.85
CA GLU A 160 6.44 -33.46 5.08
C GLU A 160 6.95 -32.76 3.81
N GLU A 161 6.89 -33.42 2.64
CA GLU A 161 7.28 -32.83 1.36
C GLU A 161 6.36 -31.68 0.96
N ALA A 162 5.04 -31.91 0.98
CA ALA A 162 4.05 -30.88 0.66
C ALA A 162 4.11 -29.72 1.66
N GLY A 163 4.24 -30.01 2.95
CA GLY A 163 4.39 -29.00 3.99
C GLY A 163 5.66 -28.16 3.83
N MET A 164 6.79 -28.79 3.48
CA MET A 164 8.05 -28.09 3.25
C MET A 164 7.92 -27.02 2.17
N GLU A 165 7.23 -27.32 1.07
CA GLU A 165 7.08 -26.42 -0.07
C GLU A 165 5.93 -25.43 0.12
N LEU A 166 4.75 -25.89 0.58
CA LEU A 166 3.58 -25.04 0.79
C LEU A 166 3.78 -24.09 1.97
N PHE A 167 4.32 -24.56 3.09
CA PHE A 167 4.56 -23.70 4.26
C PHE A 167 5.94 -23.06 4.24
N ARG A 168 6.79 -23.43 3.26
CA ARG A 168 8.11 -22.86 3.00
C ARG A 168 9.09 -23.07 4.16
N ARG A 169 8.84 -24.12 4.96
CA ARG A 169 9.65 -24.54 6.11
C ARG A 169 9.31 -25.97 6.50
N PRO A 170 10.18 -26.65 7.27
CA PRO A 170 9.83 -27.93 7.88
C PRO A 170 8.57 -27.81 8.74
N LEU A 171 7.70 -28.81 8.66
CA LEU A 171 6.54 -28.92 9.53
C LEU A 171 6.97 -29.23 10.96
N SER A 172 6.22 -28.69 11.93
CA SER A 172 6.31 -29.16 13.32
C SER A 172 5.79 -30.59 13.43
N SER A 173 6.15 -31.27 14.54
CA SER A 173 5.64 -32.61 14.82
C SER A 173 4.11 -32.64 14.93
N ASP A 174 3.50 -31.59 15.47
CA ASP A 174 2.04 -31.44 15.57
C ASP A 174 1.36 -31.19 14.21
N GLU A 175 1.95 -30.35 13.36
CA GLU A 175 1.45 -30.17 11.98
C GLU A 175 1.51 -31.49 11.22
N THR A 176 2.64 -32.20 11.30
CA THR A 176 2.82 -33.50 10.65
C THR A 176 1.78 -34.51 11.13
N ARG A 177 1.58 -34.63 12.45
CA ARG A 177 0.55 -35.52 13.02
C ARG A 177 -0.87 -35.17 12.55
N ARG A 178 -1.24 -33.88 12.57
CA ARG A 178 -2.59 -33.43 12.21
C ARG A 178 -2.91 -33.67 10.73
N PHE A 179 -1.98 -33.36 9.83
CA PHE A 179 -2.19 -33.58 8.40
C PHE A 179 -2.12 -35.06 8.02
N ALA A 180 -1.25 -35.85 8.65
CA ALA A 180 -1.26 -37.30 8.46
C ALA A 180 -2.58 -37.95 8.92
N ALA A 181 -3.14 -37.48 10.04
CA ALA A 181 -4.45 -37.93 10.52
C ALA A 181 -5.58 -37.50 9.57
N LEU A 182 -5.51 -36.32 8.95
CA LEU A 182 -6.48 -35.87 7.95
C LEU A 182 -6.46 -36.75 6.69
N LEU A 183 -5.26 -37.08 6.20
CA LEU A 183 -5.09 -37.99 5.06
C LEU A 183 -5.79 -39.34 5.30
N ALA A 184 -5.66 -39.88 6.51
CA ALA A 184 -6.22 -41.18 6.88
C ALA A 184 -7.77 -41.19 7.03
N GLN A 185 -8.45 -40.04 6.95
CA GLN A 185 -9.91 -39.98 6.98
C GLN A 185 -10.55 -40.40 5.64
N GLU A 186 -9.79 -40.35 4.56
CA GLU A 186 -10.28 -40.66 3.22
C GLU A 186 -10.15 -42.13 2.86
N SER A 187 -11.04 -42.58 1.99
CA SER A 187 -11.11 -44.00 1.57
C SER A 187 -9.96 -44.44 0.68
N SER A 188 -9.23 -43.50 0.06
CA SER A 188 -8.05 -43.77 -0.76
C SER A 188 -6.91 -42.81 -0.40
N PRO A 189 -5.64 -43.25 -0.48
CA PRO A 189 -4.49 -42.38 -0.22
C PRO A 189 -4.46 -41.14 -1.10
N GLU A 190 -4.86 -41.27 -2.38
CA GLU A 190 -4.92 -40.14 -3.31
C GLU A 190 -5.95 -39.09 -2.89
N ALA A 191 -7.17 -39.52 -2.54
CA ALA A 191 -8.21 -38.62 -2.03
C ALA A 191 -7.75 -37.92 -0.73
N GLY A 192 -7.12 -38.66 0.18
CA GLY A 192 -6.54 -38.11 1.40
C GLY A 192 -5.44 -37.09 1.14
N ALA A 193 -4.57 -37.34 0.16
CA ALA A 193 -3.52 -36.42 -0.23
C ALA A 193 -4.10 -35.11 -0.81
N ARG A 194 -5.10 -35.20 -1.70
CA ARG A 194 -5.81 -34.04 -2.23
C ARG A 194 -6.47 -33.23 -1.12
N LEU A 195 -7.12 -33.90 -0.15
CA LEU A 195 -7.72 -33.24 1.01
C LEU A 195 -6.68 -32.52 1.89
N VAL A 196 -5.52 -33.13 2.11
CA VAL A 196 -4.41 -32.50 2.86
C VAL A 196 -3.89 -31.26 2.14
N ILE A 197 -3.64 -31.35 0.83
CA ILE A 197 -3.14 -30.22 0.04
C ILE A 197 -4.17 -29.08 0.06
N GLU A 198 -5.46 -29.41 -0.10
CA GLU A 198 -6.55 -28.43 -0.02
C GLU A 198 -6.58 -27.72 1.34
N ALA A 199 -6.40 -28.46 2.43
CA ALA A 199 -6.33 -27.90 3.77
C ALA A 199 -5.07 -27.03 3.98
N MET A 200 -3.92 -27.44 3.42
CA MET A 200 -2.69 -26.66 3.50
C MET A 200 -2.78 -25.34 2.73
N LEU A 201 -3.41 -25.32 1.54
CA LEU A 201 -3.61 -24.10 0.74
C LEU A 201 -4.51 -23.05 1.44
N GLN A 202 -5.30 -23.46 2.42
CA GLN A 202 -6.15 -22.58 3.23
C GLN A 202 -5.51 -22.24 4.58
N ALA A 203 -4.40 -22.88 4.95
CA ALA A 203 -3.78 -22.69 6.24
C ALA A 203 -3.10 -21.31 6.32
N PRO A 204 -3.08 -20.66 7.50
CA PRO A 204 -2.37 -19.40 7.69
C PRO A 204 -0.88 -19.47 7.29
N GLN A 205 -0.25 -20.63 7.45
CA GLN A 205 1.15 -20.88 7.07
C GLN A 205 1.39 -20.78 5.57
N PHE A 206 0.38 -21.11 4.75
CA PHE A 206 0.44 -20.92 3.30
C PHE A 206 0.04 -19.50 2.93
N LEU A 207 -1.12 -19.05 3.42
CA LEU A 207 -1.74 -17.76 3.08
C LEU A 207 -0.93 -16.55 3.55
N TYR A 208 -0.04 -16.70 4.54
CA TYR A 208 0.77 -15.62 5.07
C TYR A 208 2.25 -15.98 5.06
N ARG A 209 3.07 -14.97 4.78
CA ARG A 209 4.50 -14.93 5.06
C ARG A 209 4.65 -14.55 6.52
N LEU A 210 5.02 -15.52 7.35
CA LEU A 210 5.17 -15.37 8.79
C LEU A 210 6.65 -15.34 9.14
N GLU A 211 7.08 -14.22 9.71
CA GLU A 211 8.47 -13.99 10.13
C GLU A 211 8.53 -13.94 11.67
N SER A 212 8.08 -15.04 12.28
CA SER A 212 7.88 -15.14 13.72
C SER A 212 8.53 -16.40 14.26
N ASP A 213 9.20 -16.24 15.40
CA ASP A 213 9.81 -17.25 16.27
C ASP A 213 8.79 -18.22 16.85
N ARG A 214 7.98 -18.87 16.03
CA ARG A 214 7.38 -20.12 16.47
C ARG A 214 8.50 -21.16 16.57
N ALA A 215 9.23 -21.09 17.69
CA ALA A 215 9.75 -22.28 18.33
C ALA A 215 8.60 -23.30 18.33
N PRO A 216 8.82 -24.55 17.88
CA PRO A 216 7.76 -25.50 17.55
C PRO A 216 6.71 -25.80 18.63
N ASP A 217 6.85 -25.33 19.87
CA ASP A 217 6.16 -25.94 21.01
C ASP A 217 5.21 -25.04 21.81
N THR A 218 5.03 -23.74 21.51
CA THR A 218 4.14 -22.91 22.36
C THR A 218 3.36 -21.86 21.59
N LEU A 219 2.36 -22.28 20.81
CA LEU A 219 1.11 -21.53 20.81
C LEU A 219 0.34 -21.92 22.07
N ASN A 220 0.73 -21.36 23.21
CA ASN A 220 -0.29 -21.19 24.25
C ASN A 220 -1.31 -20.27 23.62
N ALA A 221 -2.54 -20.74 23.52
CA ALA A 221 -3.68 -19.95 23.08
C ALA A 221 -3.68 -18.64 23.88
N ALA A 222 -3.11 -17.57 23.31
CA ALA A 222 -3.31 -16.23 23.80
C ALA A 222 -4.83 -16.09 23.81
N ALA A 223 -5.38 -16.07 25.01
CA ALA A 223 -6.77 -16.35 25.23
C ALA A 223 -7.61 -15.30 24.49
N LEU A 224 -8.10 -15.65 23.31
CA LEU A 224 -9.38 -15.16 22.81
C LEU A 224 -10.41 -15.65 23.83
N LYS A 225 -10.53 -14.92 24.95
CA LYS A 225 -11.70 -15.01 25.78
C LYS A 225 -12.79 -14.31 25.01
N GLU A 226 -13.59 -15.07 24.28
CA GLU A 226 -14.98 -14.66 24.05
C GLU A 226 -15.59 -14.53 25.44
N PRO A 227 -15.94 -13.32 25.91
CA PRO A 227 -16.79 -13.24 27.07
C PRO A 227 -18.15 -13.73 26.57
N ASP A 228 -18.56 -14.92 26.98
CA ASP A 228 -19.96 -15.38 26.88
C ASP A 228 -20.97 -14.41 27.57
N ALA A 229 -20.50 -13.27 28.08
CA ALA A 229 -21.20 -12.36 28.97
C ALA A 229 -22.20 -11.41 28.27
N PHE A 230 -22.28 -11.38 26.95
CA PHE A 230 -23.15 -10.43 26.24
C PHE A 230 -23.78 -11.03 24.97
N VAL A 231 -24.35 -12.23 25.07
CA VAL A 231 -25.29 -12.71 24.06
C VAL A 231 -26.71 -12.42 24.57
N GLY A 232 -27.39 -11.46 23.97
CA GLY A 232 -28.74 -11.08 24.41
C GLY A 232 -29.30 -9.84 23.73
N THR A 233 -30.53 -9.51 24.11
CA THR A 233 -31.34 -8.42 23.56
C THR A 233 -31.20 -7.15 24.42
N LEU A 234 -30.74 -6.03 23.88
CA LEU A 234 -30.58 -4.77 24.62
C LEU A 234 -31.95 -4.12 24.97
N ALA A 235 -32.31 -4.07 26.25
CA ALA A 235 -33.53 -3.40 26.75
C ALA A 235 -33.39 -1.86 26.80
N GLU A 236 -34.50 -1.11 26.97
CA GLU A 236 -34.51 0.37 27.08
C GLU A 236 -33.61 0.89 28.22
N GLU A 237 -33.39 0.09 29.27
CA GLU A 237 -32.55 0.44 30.42
C GLU A 237 -31.05 0.16 30.19
N GLY A 238 -30.67 -0.41 29.04
CA GLY A 238 -29.31 -0.86 28.72
C GLY A 238 -29.00 -2.29 29.18
N ILE A 239 -27.83 -2.81 28.80
CA ILE A 239 -27.28 -4.06 29.37
C ILE A 239 -26.01 -3.71 30.14
N ALA A 240 -25.98 -4.09 31.41
CA ALA A 240 -24.76 -4.15 32.20
C ALA A 240 -24.37 -5.62 32.36
N ALA A 241 -23.12 -5.98 32.08
CA ALA A 241 -22.59 -7.27 32.50
C ALA A 241 -21.27 -7.10 33.26
N PRO A 242 -21.06 -7.90 34.31
CA PRO A 242 -19.81 -7.87 35.05
C PRO A 242 -18.68 -8.37 34.15
N LEU A 243 -17.67 -7.53 33.90
CA LEU A 243 -16.48 -7.92 33.16
C LEU A 243 -15.29 -8.02 34.12
N SER A 244 -14.70 -9.21 34.23
CA SER A 244 -13.40 -9.36 34.89
C SER A 244 -12.31 -8.89 33.92
N VAL A 245 -11.97 -7.61 34.00
CA VAL A 245 -10.99 -6.95 33.14
C VAL A 245 -9.59 -7.53 33.37
N ARG A 246 -8.95 -7.99 32.28
CA ARG A 246 -7.53 -8.40 32.21
C ARG A 246 -6.88 -7.70 31.01
N PRO A 247 -5.55 -7.71 30.86
CA PRO A 247 -4.92 -7.28 29.61
C PRO A 247 -5.37 -8.16 28.43
N GLY A 248 -5.74 -7.55 27.30
CA GLY A 248 -6.18 -8.25 26.08
C GLY A 248 -7.20 -7.45 25.24
N THR A 249 -7.52 -7.97 24.06
CA THR A 249 -8.58 -7.44 23.19
C THR A 249 -9.87 -8.22 23.41
N TYR A 250 -10.97 -7.51 23.65
CA TYR A 250 -12.29 -8.10 23.84
C TYR A 250 -13.21 -7.72 22.69
N ARG A 251 -13.90 -8.70 22.12
CA ARG A 251 -14.94 -8.48 21.12
C ARG A 251 -16.27 -8.95 21.65
N VAL A 252 -17.28 -8.10 21.55
CA VAL A 252 -18.65 -8.35 22.01
C VAL A 252 -19.60 -8.02 20.86
N SER A 253 -20.61 -8.86 20.64
CA SER A 253 -21.66 -8.61 19.66
C SER A 253 -22.99 -8.50 20.37
N VAL A 254 -23.70 -7.38 20.21
CA VAL A 254 -25.00 -7.17 20.86
C VAL A 254 -26.08 -6.97 19.79
N GLN A 255 -27.14 -7.76 19.91
CA GLN A 255 -28.33 -7.65 19.09
C GLN A 255 -29.35 -6.75 19.81
N LEU A 256 -29.82 -5.70 19.14
CA LEU A 256 -30.76 -4.76 19.76
C LEU A 256 -32.18 -5.33 19.70
N ALA A 257 -32.98 -5.13 20.77
CA ALA A 257 -34.42 -5.39 20.73
C ALA A 257 -35.07 -4.57 19.62
N ASN A 258 -36.04 -5.17 18.94
CA ASN A 258 -36.57 -4.65 17.69
C ASN A 258 -37.73 -3.68 17.94
N ASP A 259 -37.44 -2.55 18.61
CA ASP A 259 -38.48 -1.61 19.08
C ASP A 259 -38.02 -0.12 19.06
N ALA A 260 -36.75 0.19 18.75
CA ALA A 260 -36.19 1.53 19.00
C ALA A 260 -36.28 2.52 17.80
N PRO A 261 -36.79 3.76 18.01
CA PRO A 261 -36.93 4.81 16.98
C PRO A 261 -35.65 5.66 16.77
N HIS A 262 -35.29 5.98 15.52
CA HIS A 262 -34.24 6.96 15.10
C HIS A 262 -32.81 6.69 15.67
N PRO A 263 -31.74 7.51 15.43
CA PRO A 263 -30.38 7.06 15.70
C PRO A 263 -30.21 6.88 17.20
N ILE A 264 -29.89 5.65 17.56
CA ILE A 264 -29.60 5.29 18.93
C ILE A 264 -28.20 5.81 19.21
N VAL A 265 -28.06 6.60 20.27
CA VAL A 265 -26.74 6.88 20.82
C VAL A 265 -26.38 5.67 21.69
N ALA A 266 -25.45 4.85 21.22
CA ALA A 266 -24.88 3.78 22.00
C ALA A 266 -23.74 4.36 22.84
N THR A 267 -23.82 4.17 24.15
CA THR A 267 -22.76 4.54 25.09
C THR A 267 -22.16 3.27 25.66
N LEU A 268 -20.89 3.02 25.34
CA LEU A 268 -20.08 2.02 26.00
C LEU A 268 -19.30 2.69 27.13
N SER A 269 -19.30 2.13 28.33
CA SER A 269 -18.49 2.64 29.44
C SER A 269 -17.85 1.53 30.27
N VAL A 270 -16.64 1.82 30.76
CA VAL A 270 -15.89 1.01 31.73
C VAL A 270 -15.31 1.97 32.76
N GLY A 271 -15.87 1.99 33.97
CA GLY A 271 -15.52 2.99 34.99
C GLY A 271 -15.94 4.40 34.55
N GLU A 272 -15.02 5.37 34.59
CA GLU A 272 -15.28 6.75 34.13
C GLU A 272 -15.05 6.96 32.62
N VAL A 273 -14.42 6.00 31.94
CA VAL A 273 -14.15 6.10 30.50
C VAL A 273 -15.40 5.68 29.73
N ARG A 274 -15.81 6.50 28.75
CA ARG A 274 -16.98 6.24 27.91
C ARG A 274 -16.71 6.57 26.43
N SER A 275 -17.30 5.78 25.56
CA SER A 275 -17.31 5.95 24.10
C SER A 275 -18.75 6.01 23.65
N ILE A 276 -19.06 6.96 22.78
CA ILE A 276 -20.43 7.31 22.41
C ILE A 276 -20.50 7.36 20.89
N GLU A 277 -21.33 6.51 20.30
CA GLU A 277 -21.50 6.42 18.84
C GLU A 277 -22.96 6.45 18.42
N ARG A 278 -23.22 7.00 17.23
CA ARG A 278 -24.57 6.98 16.63
C ARG A 278 -24.75 5.72 15.79
N VAL A 279 -25.75 4.92 16.15
CA VAL A 279 -26.09 3.68 15.43
C VAL A 279 -27.05 3.98 14.30
N ALA A 280 -26.55 3.89 13.07
CA ALA A 280 -27.35 4.05 11.86
C ALA A 280 -28.22 2.81 11.57
N PRO A 281 -29.45 2.97 11.06
CA PRO A 281 -30.29 1.82 10.69
C PRO A 281 -29.65 1.01 9.54
N PHE A 282 -29.87 -0.31 9.54
CA PHE A 282 -29.36 -1.27 8.52
C PHE A 282 -27.83 -1.38 8.40
N ARG A 283 -27.06 -0.77 9.31
CA ARG A 283 -25.60 -0.84 9.31
C ARG A 283 -25.07 -1.38 10.63
N THR A 284 -24.05 -2.20 10.50
CA THR A 284 -23.18 -2.58 11.61
C THR A 284 -22.43 -1.34 12.09
N THR A 285 -22.55 -1.02 13.38
CA THR A 285 -21.82 0.09 14.01
C THR A 285 -20.77 -0.49 14.94
N ARG A 286 -19.52 0.01 14.85
CA ARG A 286 -18.40 -0.40 15.72
C ARG A 286 -18.20 0.64 16.81
N LEU A 287 -18.24 0.23 18.08
CA LEU A 287 -17.82 1.07 19.21
C LEU A 287 -16.46 0.61 19.69
N SER A 288 -15.52 1.55 19.84
CA SER A 288 -14.18 1.30 20.40
C SER A 288 -13.97 2.11 21.67
N LEU A 289 -13.37 1.50 22.68
CA LEU A 289 -13.02 2.15 23.94
C LEU A 289 -11.69 1.61 24.46
N GLN A 290 -10.82 2.53 24.87
CA GLN A 290 -9.49 2.28 25.44
C GLN A 290 -9.42 2.97 26.81
N PHE A 291 -8.89 2.31 27.84
CA PHE A 291 -8.81 2.87 29.19
C PHE A 291 -7.48 2.52 29.89
N ALA A 292 -7.06 3.39 30.81
CA ALA A 292 -5.80 3.28 31.55
C ALA A 292 -5.86 2.23 32.68
N PRO A 293 -4.74 1.63 33.09
CA PRO A 293 -4.70 0.53 34.06
C PRO A 293 -4.91 0.93 35.53
N THR A 294 -5.08 2.22 35.83
CA THR A 294 -5.37 2.70 37.19
C THR A 294 -6.77 2.30 37.69
N THR A 295 -7.60 1.70 36.85
CA THR A 295 -8.92 1.14 37.20
C THR A 295 -8.87 -0.34 37.59
N ALA A 296 -7.73 -0.84 38.10
CA ALA A 296 -7.60 -2.22 38.58
C ALA A 296 -8.46 -2.47 39.84
N GLY A 297 -9.68 -2.97 39.60
CA GLY A 297 -10.68 -3.42 40.56
C GLY A 297 -11.92 -3.90 39.80
N MET A 298 -12.79 -4.73 40.41
CA MET A 298 -14.03 -5.18 39.74
C MET A 298 -14.80 -3.97 39.22
N THR A 299 -14.85 -3.81 37.89
CA THR A 299 -15.54 -2.71 37.22
C THR A 299 -16.61 -3.29 36.31
N SER A 300 -17.81 -2.71 36.32
CA SER A 300 -18.91 -3.14 35.44
C SER A 300 -18.75 -2.47 34.08
N MET A 301 -18.85 -3.26 33.00
CA MET A 301 -18.98 -2.70 31.65
C MET A 301 -20.47 -2.45 31.40
N GLN A 302 -20.80 -1.22 31.01
CA GLN A 302 -22.18 -0.84 30.70
C GLN A 302 -22.28 -0.43 29.23
N LEU A 303 -23.20 -1.06 28.51
CA LEU A 303 -23.64 -0.65 27.19
C LEU A 303 -25.08 -0.15 27.30
N ALA A 304 -25.29 1.15 27.08
CA ALA A 304 -26.61 1.78 27.12
C ALA A 304 -26.98 2.34 25.76
N ALA A 305 -28.29 2.38 25.47
CA ALA A 305 -28.87 2.95 24.25
C ALA A 305 -29.98 3.91 24.65
N SER A 306 -30.00 5.13 24.11
CA SER A 306 -31.10 6.08 24.36
C SER A 306 -31.85 6.43 23.07
N PRO A 307 -33.20 6.40 23.07
CA PRO A 307 -34.01 6.81 21.92
C PRO A 307 -34.14 8.34 21.81
N LEU A 308 -34.25 8.85 20.58
CA LEU A 308 -34.63 10.23 20.26
C LEU A 308 -36.08 10.24 19.70
N HIS A 309 -36.84 11.31 20.00
CA HIS A 309 -38.30 11.44 19.78
C HIS A 309 -38.83 10.95 18.40
N ARG A 310 -40.02 10.33 18.39
CA ARG A 310 -40.65 9.67 17.22
C ARG A 310 -41.74 10.52 16.55
N PRO A 311 -41.75 10.68 15.21
CA PRO A 311 -42.95 11.04 14.45
C PRO A 311 -43.87 9.82 14.23
N PRO A 312 -45.21 9.96 14.31
CA PRO A 312 -46.14 8.83 14.09
C PRO A 312 -46.02 8.24 12.67
N GLY A 313 -45.93 6.90 12.55
CA GLY A 313 -46.09 6.17 11.28
C GLY A 313 -44.83 5.59 10.60
N ALA A 314 -43.62 5.78 11.15
CA ALA A 314 -42.39 5.22 10.55
C ALA A 314 -42.21 3.70 10.78
N PRO A 315 -41.71 2.92 9.78
CA PRO A 315 -41.46 1.47 9.87
C PRO A 315 -40.21 1.08 10.69
N VAL A 316 -40.12 -0.18 11.16
CA VAL A 316 -39.08 -0.71 12.09
C VAL A 316 -38.28 -1.86 11.43
N ALA A 317 -36.95 -1.95 11.69
CA ALA A 317 -36.05 -3.01 11.18
C ALA A 317 -34.92 -3.38 12.16
N PRO A 318 -34.37 -4.62 12.11
CA PRO A 318 -33.35 -5.11 13.05
C PRO A 318 -31.97 -4.43 12.89
N ARG A 319 -31.22 -4.32 14.00
CA ARG A 319 -29.90 -3.67 14.08
C ARG A 319 -28.91 -4.51 14.91
N VAL A 320 -27.64 -4.55 14.51
CA VAL A 320 -26.55 -5.25 15.22
C VAL A 320 -25.43 -4.25 15.54
N ILE A 321 -24.99 -4.22 16.80
CA ILE A 321 -23.81 -3.46 17.24
C ILE A 321 -22.68 -4.45 17.50
N HIS A 322 -21.50 -4.23 16.90
CA HIS A 322 -20.27 -4.88 17.34
C HIS A 322 -19.50 -3.91 18.23
N VAL A 323 -19.17 -4.37 19.42
CA VAL A 323 -18.41 -3.61 20.41
C VAL A 323 -17.03 -4.23 20.49
N GLU A 324 -16.00 -3.43 20.27
CA GLU A 324 -14.60 -3.83 20.42
C GLU A 324 -14.01 -3.04 21.59
N VAL A 325 -13.66 -3.73 22.67
CA VAL A 325 -13.10 -3.10 23.86
C VAL A 325 -11.66 -3.55 23.99
N LEU A 326 -10.73 -2.60 23.92
CA LEU A 326 -9.34 -2.86 24.22
C LEU A 326 -9.20 -2.75 25.74
N GLY A 327 -8.82 -3.86 26.38
CA GLY A 327 -8.53 -3.89 27.81
C GLY A 327 -7.36 -2.95 28.15
N PRO A 328 -7.05 -2.78 29.45
CA PRO A 328 -5.92 -1.97 29.84
C PRO A 328 -4.67 -2.58 29.22
N LEU A 329 -4.01 -1.80 28.35
CA LEU A 329 -2.60 -2.02 28.04
C LEU A 329 -1.89 -1.94 29.39
N ALA A 330 -1.10 -2.95 29.73
CA ALA A 330 -0.28 -2.88 30.93
C ALA A 330 0.58 -1.61 30.84
N SER A 331 0.25 -0.58 31.61
CA SER A 331 1.15 0.57 31.83
C SER A 331 2.30 0.18 32.77
N GLN A 332 2.67 -1.10 32.79
CA GLN A 332 3.97 -1.57 33.23
C GLN A 332 4.91 -1.87 32.06
N LEU A 333 4.60 -1.38 30.85
CA LEU A 333 5.67 -0.70 30.12
C LEU A 333 5.99 0.55 30.91
N ASN A 334 6.92 0.43 31.85
CA ASN A 334 7.54 1.57 32.50
C ASN A 334 7.83 2.60 31.41
N ALA A 335 7.39 3.84 31.57
CA ALA A 335 7.83 4.94 30.72
C ALA A 335 9.36 5.18 30.81
N GLU A 336 10.06 4.41 31.65
CA GLU A 336 11.52 4.35 31.78
C GLU A 336 12.12 3.00 31.34
N ALA A 337 11.32 1.99 31.00
CA ALA A 337 11.82 0.87 30.22
C ALA A 337 11.60 1.28 28.78
N GLU A 338 12.66 1.80 28.13
CA GLU A 338 12.77 1.75 26.68
C GLU A 338 12.17 0.43 26.23
N SER A 339 11.20 0.46 25.31
CA SER A 339 10.73 -0.76 24.68
C SER A 339 11.95 -1.38 24.01
N SER A 340 12.66 -2.26 24.71
CA SER A 340 13.87 -2.88 24.20
C SER A 340 13.36 -3.87 23.17
N TYR A 341 13.32 -3.43 21.93
CA TYR A 341 13.19 -4.35 20.82
C TYR A 341 14.55 -5.00 20.61
N GLU A 342 14.54 -6.28 20.27
CA GLU A 342 15.73 -6.95 19.78
C GLU A 342 15.65 -7.05 18.27
N THR A 343 16.76 -6.79 17.61
CA THR A 343 16.93 -7.10 16.20
C THR A 343 17.19 -8.59 16.09
N ARG A 344 16.33 -9.31 15.36
CA ARG A 344 16.45 -10.74 15.12
C ARG A 344 16.78 -11.01 13.66
N ALA A 345 17.78 -11.84 13.41
CA ALA A 345 18.06 -12.36 12.08
C ALA A 345 16.93 -13.32 11.64
N LEU A 346 16.53 -13.20 10.38
CA LEU A 346 15.64 -14.18 9.77
C LEU A 346 16.37 -15.53 9.68
N SER A 347 15.64 -16.61 9.95
CA SER A 347 16.12 -17.96 9.66
C SER A 347 16.28 -18.17 8.14
N GLY A 348 17.11 -19.13 7.72
CA GLY A 348 17.27 -19.45 6.30
C GLY A 348 15.94 -19.69 5.56
N PHE A 349 14.94 -20.30 6.20
CA PHE A 349 13.61 -20.52 5.58
C PHE A 349 12.78 -19.24 5.44
N GLU A 350 12.82 -18.37 6.46
CA GLU A 350 12.20 -17.04 6.37
C GLU A 350 12.89 -16.22 5.27
N MET A 351 14.22 -16.32 5.16
CA MET A 351 15.02 -15.66 4.14
C MET A 351 14.71 -16.18 2.74
N ALA A 352 14.63 -17.50 2.54
CA ALA A 352 14.23 -18.12 1.27
C ALA A 352 12.84 -17.64 0.83
N SER A 353 11.87 -17.63 1.75
CA SER A 353 10.51 -17.12 1.49
C SER A 353 10.53 -15.63 1.15
N ARG A 354 11.28 -14.81 1.89
CA ARG A 354 11.37 -13.37 1.64
C ARG A 354 12.04 -13.05 0.30
N LEU A 355 13.11 -13.77 -0.06
CA LEU A 355 13.77 -13.67 -1.37
C LEU A 355 12.84 -14.09 -2.51
N SER A 356 12.18 -15.23 -2.41
CA SER A 356 11.35 -15.77 -3.49
C SER A 356 10.16 -14.88 -3.80
N TYR A 357 9.49 -14.32 -2.79
CA TYR A 357 8.35 -13.44 -3.03
C TYR A 357 8.76 -12.04 -3.53
N PHE A 358 10.00 -11.61 -3.27
CA PHE A 358 10.52 -10.40 -3.87
C PHE A 358 10.97 -10.62 -5.32
N ILE A 359 11.81 -11.64 -5.56
CA ILE A 359 12.47 -11.85 -6.85
C ILE A 359 11.60 -12.65 -7.83
N TRP A 360 10.84 -13.65 -7.38
CA TRP A 360 10.01 -14.51 -8.23
C TRP A 360 8.50 -14.28 -8.09
N HIS A 361 8.11 -13.44 -7.12
CA HIS A 361 6.71 -13.17 -6.77
C HIS A 361 5.91 -14.46 -6.53
N SER A 362 6.58 -15.48 -5.98
CA SER A 362 6.08 -16.84 -5.81
C SER A 362 6.83 -17.55 -4.67
N ALA A 363 6.39 -18.75 -4.32
CA ALA A 363 7.02 -19.58 -3.30
C ALA A 363 8.46 -19.98 -3.70
N PRO A 364 9.35 -20.20 -2.71
CA PRO A 364 10.69 -20.73 -2.96
C PRO A 364 10.58 -22.15 -3.52
N ASP A 365 11.45 -22.49 -4.47
CA ASP A 365 11.55 -23.86 -4.96
C ASP A 365 12.38 -24.73 -4.00
N ARG A 366 12.50 -26.01 -4.36
CA ARG A 366 13.19 -26.97 -3.51
C ARG A 366 14.68 -26.68 -3.38
N GLU A 367 15.30 -26.09 -4.38
CA GLU A 367 16.73 -25.79 -4.36
C GLU A 367 17.03 -24.70 -3.34
N LEU A 368 16.26 -23.59 -3.39
CA LEU A 368 16.38 -22.50 -2.43
C LEU A 368 16.03 -22.94 -1.00
N LEU A 369 15.04 -23.81 -0.84
CA LEU A 369 14.70 -24.42 0.45
C LEU A 369 15.79 -25.35 0.99
N ASN A 370 16.50 -26.07 0.12
CA ASN A 370 17.65 -26.88 0.54
C ASN A 370 18.84 -25.99 0.94
N ALA A 371 19.08 -24.89 0.22
CA ALA A 371 20.09 -23.89 0.55
C ALA A 371 19.82 -23.25 1.93
N ALA A 372 18.56 -22.92 2.21
CA ALA A 372 18.10 -22.48 3.52
C ALA A 372 18.42 -23.51 4.62
N ALA A 373 18.14 -24.79 4.37
CA ALA A 373 18.42 -25.87 5.32
C ALA A 373 19.94 -26.08 5.55
N GLY A 374 20.75 -25.80 4.53
CA GLY A 374 22.21 -25.90 4.56
C GLY A 374 22.93 -24.70 5.19
N GLY A 375 22.20 -23.64 5.56
CA GLY A 375 22.76 -22.40 6.12
C GLY A 375 23.35 -21.45 5.09
N GLU A 376 23.10 -21.67 3.79
CA GLU A 376 23.63 -20.81 2.71
C GLU A 376 22.96 -19.42 2.65
N LEU A 377 21.88 -19.21 3.39
CA LEU A 377 21.12 -17.96 3.44
C LEU A 377 21.26 -17.24 4.79
N ASP A 378 22.20 -17.66 5.63
CA ASP A 378 22.36 -17.14 7.00
C ASP A 378 23.14 -15.81 7.04
N ASP A 379 23.87 -15.47 5.98
CA ASP A 379 24.67 -14.25 5.87
C ASP A 379 24.45 -13.47 4.56
N ALA A 380 24.99 -12.26 4.51
CA ALA A 380 24.82 -11.35 3.38
C ALA A 380 25.44 -11.88 2.07
N GLU A 381 26.58 -12.56 2.15
CA GLU A 381 27.30 -13.06 0.96
C GLU A 381 26.54 -14.21 0.31
N GLY A 382 26.05 -15.14 1.13
CA GLY A 382 25.21 -16.25 0.69
C GLY A 382 23.89 -15.77 0.08
N VAL A 383 23.23 -14.81 0.71
CA VAL A 383 22.01 -14.17 0.19
C VAL A 383 22.27 -13.44 -1.13
N ALA A 384 23.36 -12.68 -1.24
CA ALA A 384 23.73 -11.98 -2.47
C ALA A 384 23.95 -12.95 -3.64
N ARG A 385 24.67 -14.05 -3.39
CA ARG A 385 24.94 -15.09 -4.38
C ARG A 385 23.64 -15.74 -4.87
N TRP A 386 22.77 -16.16 -3.95
CA TRP A 386 21.49 -16.76 -4.32
C TRP A 386 20.59 -15.77 -5.06
N ALA A 387 20.55 -14.50 -4.65
CA ALA A 387 19.78 -13.48 -5.35
C ALA A 387 20.22 -13.28 -6.80
N ARG A 388 21.53 -13.29 -7.09
CA ARG A 388 22.05 -13.24 -8.47
C ARG A 388 21.60 -14.45 -9.28
N THR A 389 21.73 -15.66 -8.74
CA THR A 389 21.22 -16.89 -9.39
C THR A 389 19.71 -16.79 -9.66
N MET A 390 18.93 -16.32 -8.69
CA MET A 390 17.48 -16.20 -8.84
C MET A 390 17.06 -15.17 -9.90
N LEU A 391 17.84 -14.11 -10.10
CA LEU A 391 17.59 -13.09 -11.11
C LEU A 391 17.82 -13.58 -12.55
N GLU A 392 18.55 -14.69 -12.73
CA GLU A 392 18.72 -15.35 -14.03
C GLU A 392 17.51 -16.22 -14.43
N ASP A 393 16.65 -16.58 -13.47
CA ASP A 393 15.47 -17.41 -13.70
C ASP A 393 14.35 -16.61 -14.42
N ALA A 394 13.63 -17.26 -15.34
CA ALA A 394 12.52 -16.64 -16.07
C ALA A 394 11.40 -16.09 -15.14
N ARG A 395 11.26 -16.66 -13.94
CA ARG A 395 10.36 -16.16 -12.89
C ARG A 395 10.71 -14.74 -12.45
N ALA A 396 11.98 -14.34 -12.50
CA ALA A 396 12.41 -12.98 -12.16
C ALA A 396 11.88 -11.94 -13.16
N ARG A 397 11.98 -12.23 -14.46
CA ARG A 397 11.38 -11.39 -15.51
C ARG A 397 9.86 -11.30 -15.38
N ARG A 398 9.19 -12.42 -15.07
CA ARG A 398 7.75 -12.46 -14.77
C ARG A 398 7.37 -11.59 -13.57
N ALA A 399 8.11 -11.71 -12.47
CA ALA A 399 7.89 -10.94 -11.23
C ALA A 399 8.12 -9.44 -11.41
N PHE A 400 9.15 -9.06 -12.17
CA PHE A 400 9.45 -7.68 -12.49
C PHE A 400 8.27 -6.97 -13.17
N LYS A 401 7.52 -7.66 -14.05
CA LYS A 401 6.29 -7.10 -14.64
C LYS A 401 5.25 -6.73 -13.59
N SER A 402 5.08 -7.55 -12.55
CA SER A 402 4.16 -7.24 -11.44
C SER A 402 4.64 -6.03 -10.63
N TYR A 403 5.94 -5.96 -10.33
CA TYR A 403 6.52 -4.78 -9.69
C TYR A 403 6.31 -3.52 -10.53
N LEU A 404 6.61 -3.57 -11.83
CA LEU A 404 6.45 -2.45 -12.77
C LEU A 404 4.98 -1.99 -12.86
N ALA A 405 4.05 -2.93 -12.95
CA ALA A 405 2.63 -2.63 -13.04
C ALA A 405 2.09 -1.92 -11.79
N GLU A 406 2.57 -2.30 -10.60
CA GLU A 406 2.20 -1.64 -9.34
C GLU A 406 2.91 -0.28 -9.18
N TRP A 407 4.23 -0.24 -9.40
CA TRP A 407 5.02 0.98 -9.29
C TRP A 407 4.49 2.09 -10.21
N LEU A 408 4.12 1.75 -11.45
CA LEU A 408 3.64 2.70 -12.44
C LEU A 408 2.10 2.78 -12.54
N HIS A 409 1.35 2.06 -11.69
CA HIS A 409 -0.13 2.05 -11.67
C HIS A 409 -0.75 1.66 -13.02
N LEU A 410 -0.15 0.69 -13.72
CA LEU A 410 -0.56 0.26 -15.06
C LEU A 410 -1.86 -0.55 -15.07
N ASP A 411 -2.35 -1.00 -13.92
CA ASP A 411 -3.64 -1.68 -13.81
C ASP A 411 -4.82 -0.76 -14.14
N THR A 412 -4.64 0.56 -14.01
CA THR A 412 -5.62 1.57 -14.45
C THR A 412 -5.94 1.49 -15.95
N LEU A 413 -5.00 1.00 -16.77
CA LEU A 413 -5.20 0.80 -18.21
C LEU A 413 -6.30 -0.23 -18.50
N ALA A 414 -6.66 -1.11 -17.55
CA ALA A 414 -7.66 -2.16 -17.77
C ALA A 414 -9.09 -1.61 -17.80
N THR A 415 -9.28 -0.40 -17.27
CA THR A 415 -10.60 0.25 -17.17
C THR A 415 -10.62 1.59 -17.90
N VAL A 416 -9.57 1.92 -18.64
CA VAL A 416 -9.47 3.20 -19.33
C VAL A 416 -10.33 3.16 -20.59
N GLU A 417 -11.22 4.13 -20.72
CA GLU A 417 -12.04 4.34 -21.91
C GLU A 417 -11.82 5.76 -22.43
N ARG A 418 -12.00 5.93 -23.73
CA ARG A 418 -11.90 7.22 -24.42
C ARG A 418 -13.06 7.35 -25.41
N SER A 419 -13.51 8.58 -25.66
CA SER A 419 -14.56 8.84 -26.66
C SER A 419 -14.13 8.28 -28.03
N PRO A 420 -14.90 7.35 -28.63
CA PRO A 420 -14.62 6.84 -29.97
C PRO A 420 -14.72 7.93 -31.05
N GLU A 421 -15.53 8.96 -30.82
CA GLU A 421 -15.66 10.10 -31.73
C GLU A 421 -14.38 10.95 -31.77
N ARG A 422 -13.72 11.09 -30.61
CA ARG A 422 -12.49 11.90 -30.48
C ARG A 422 -11.23 11.08 -30.77
N PHE A 423 -11.22 9.81 -30.40
CA PHE A 423 -10.08 8.90 -30.49
C PHE A 423 -10.47 7.59 -31.21
N PRO A 424 -10.80 7.63 -32.52
CA PRO A 424 -11.30 6.46 -33.25
C PRO A 424 -10.30 5.30 -33.32
N ASP A 425 -9.01 5.59 -33.21
CA ASP A 425 -7.93 4.59 -33.24
C ASP A 425 -7.60 4.02 -31.85
N PHE A 426 -8.20 4.56 -30.78
CA PHE A 426 -7.98 4.07 -29.41
C PHE A 426 -8.83 2.83 -29.15
N SER A 427 -8.17 1.70 -28.87
CA SER A 427 -8.82 0.40 -28.73
C SER A 427 -8.12 -0.44 -27.67
N GLU A 428 -8.80 -1.49 -27.18
CA GLU A 428 -8.22 -2.45 -26.25
C GLU A 428 -6.92 -3.06 -26.77
N HIS A 429 -6.87 -3.43 -28.06
CA HIS A 429 -5.66 -3.93 -28.72
C HIS A 429 -4.51 -2.92 -28.73
N LEU A 430 -4.79 -1.61 -28.81
CA LEU A 430 -3.75 -0.58 -28.71
C LEU A 430 -3.23 -0.48 -27.26
N ILE A 431 -4.10 -0.60 -26.27
CA ILE A 431 -3.71 -0.63 -24.86
C ILE A 431 -2.82 -1.85 -24.58
N GLU A 432 -3.14 -3.02 -25.15
CA GLU A 432 -2.29 -4.21 -25.09
C GLU A 432 -0.90 -3.96 -25.69
N ASP A 433 -0.80 -3.29 -26.85
CA ASP A 433 0.49 -2.92 -27.42
C ASP A 433 1.29 -1.98 -26.52
N MET A 434 0.63 -0.98 -25.94
CA MET A 434 1.27 -0.03 -25.02
C MET A 434 1.80 -0.73 -23.77
N ARG A 435 1.07 -1.74 -23.26
CA ARG A 435 1.54 -2.59 -22.16
C ARG A 435 2.75 -3.43 -22.57
N LEU A 436 2.71 -4.02 -23.76
CA LEU A 436 3.82 -4.81 -24.27
C LEU A 436 5.07 -3.95 -24.46
N GLU A 437 4.92 -2.72 -24.96
CA GLU A 437 6.01 -1.74 -25.10
C GLU A 437 6.71 -1.51 -23.76
N ILE A 438 5.96 -1.05 -22.74
CA ILE A 438 6.53 -0.67 -21.45
C ILE A 438 7.14 -1.86 -20.70
N GLU A 439 6.53 -3.04 -20.82
CA GLU A 439 7.05 -4.26 -20.22
C GLU A 439 8.34 -4.72 -20.88
N ASN A 440 8.40 -4.78 -22.22
CA ASN A 440 9.60 -5.23 -22.93
C ASN A 440 10.75 -4.23 -22.79
N PHE A 441 10.46 -2.93 -22.94
CA PHE A 441 11.43 -1.86 -22.73
C PHE A 441 12.05 -1.91 -21.33
N SER A 442 11.22 -1.98 -20.29
CA SER A 442 11.71 -1.95 -18.91
C SER A 442 12.46 -3.23 -18.55
N GLN A 443 12.03 -4.40 -19.06
CA GLN A 443 12.75 -5.66 -18.86
C GLN A 443 14.11 -5.65 -19.56
N ALA A 444 14.21 -5.09 -20.76
CA ALA A 444 15.47 -5.00 -21.47
C ALA A 444 16.49 -4.20 -20.65
N ILE A 445 16.09 -3.05 -20.10
CA ILE A 445 16.97 -2.25 -19.23
C ILE A 445 17.29 -2.98 -17.92
N ALA A 446 16.33 -3.67 -17.31
CA ALA A 446 16.52 -4.33 -16.03
C ALA A 446 17.43 -5.59 -16.10
N PHE A 447 17.35 -6.35 -17.20
CA PHE A 447 17.96 -7.68 -17.27
C PHE A 447 18.97 -7.87 -18.40
N ASP A 448 18.98 -7.01 -19.42
CA ASP A 448 19.88 -7.16 -20.55
C ASP A 448 21.11 -6.24 -20.34
N ASP A 449 22.30 -6.77 -20.61
CA ASP A 449 23.60 -6.07 -20.57
C ASP A 449 23.97 -5.34 -19.26
N GLN A 450 23.25 -5.58 -18.16
CA GLN A 450 23.46 -4.91 -16.86
C GLN A 450 23.48 -3.38 -16.99
N ALA A 451 22.58 -2.83 -17.81
CA ALA A 451 22.46 -1.40 -18.01
C ALA A 451 22.19 -0.66 -16.69
N ASP A 452 22.66 0.59 -16.62
CA ASP A 452 22.34 1.50 -15.52
C ASP A 452 20.81 1.69 -15.46
N TRP A 453 20.23 1.40 -14.31
CA TRP A 453 18.78 1.44 -14.13
C TRP A 453 18.16 2.83 -14.40
N LEU A 454 18.93 3.91 -14.21
CA LEU A 454 18.44 5.27 -14.51
C LEU A 454 18.30 5.56 -16.02
N SER A 455 18.89 4.75 -16.90
CA SER A 455 18.68 4.90 -18.35
C SER A 455 17.22 4.69 -18.77
N ILE A 456 16.38 4.14 -17.88
CA ILE A 456 14.93 4.04 -18.10
C ILE A 456 14.28 5.40 -18.41
N PHE A 457 14.86 6.51 -17.94
CA PHE A 457 14.31 7.85 -18.15
C PHE A 457 14.67 8.48 -19.50
N ASP A 458 15.79 8.12 -20.13
CA ASP A 458 16.31 8.81 -21.30
C ASP A 458 16.70 7.91 -22.48
N ALA A 459 16.60 6.59 -22.34
CA ALA A 459 16.92 5.62 -23.39
C ALA A 459 16.28 5.97 -24.75
N ARG A 460 17.06 5.73 -25.83
CA ARG A 460 16.70 6.07 -27.22
C ARG A 460 16.24 4.84 -28.00
N PHE A 461 15.52 3.93 -27.35
CA PHE A 461 14.90 2.78 -28.00
C PHE A 461 13.60 2.41 -27.29
N SER A 462 12.77 1.59 -27.95
CA SER A 462 11.58 0.97 -27.37
C SER A 462 11.23 -0.32 -28.11
N TYR A 463 10.17 -1.01 -27.71
CA TYR A 463 9.67 -2.22 -28.36
C TYR A 463 8.30 -1.93 -28.96
N LEU A 464 8.24 -1.85 -30.29
CA LEU A 464 7.04 -1.39 -30.99
C LEU A 464 6.42 -2.52 -31.80
N THR A 465 5.13 -2.77 -31.59
CA THR A 465 4.37 -3.54 -32.56
C THR A 465 4.14 -2.69 -33.82
N PRO A 466 3.90 -3.30 -34.99
CA PRO A 466 3.57 -2.53 -36.20
C PRO A 466 2.33 -1.62 -36.03
N ARG A 467 1.37 -2.00 -35.17
CA ARG A 467 0.20 -1.16 -34.87
C ARG A 467 0.57 0.04 -34.02
N LEU A 468 1.39 -0.16 -32.97
CA LEU A 468 1.87 0.92 -32.12
C LEU A 468 2.79 1.90 -32.86
N ALA A 469 3.72 1.40 -33.67
CA ALA A 469 4.60 2.23 -34.48
C ALA A 469 3.79 3.19 -35.38
N ARG A 470 2.80 2.66 -36.13
CA ARG A 470 1.89 3.49 -36.94
C ARG A 470 1.12 4.50 -36.11
N TYR A 471 0.62 4.09 -34.94
CA TYR A 471 -0.08 4.99 -34.02
C TYR A 471 0.82 6.13 -33.52
N TYR A 472 2.12 5.87 -33.42
CA TYR A 472 3.15 6.85 -33.04
C TYR A 472 3.63 7.72 -34.22
N GLY A 473 3.13 7.49 -35.43
CA GLY A 473 3.59 8.18 -36.64
C GLY A 473 4.98 7.71 -37.08
N MET A 474 5.35 6.48 -36.74
CA MET A 474 6.64 5.86 -37.03
C MET A 474 6.46 4.60 -37.86
N GLU A 475 7.54 4.16 -38.49
CA GLU A 475 7.64 2.83 -39.11
C GLU A 475 8.69 2.02 -38.34
N THR A 476 8.49 0.72 -38.25
CA THR A 476 9.49 -0.20 -37.70
C THR A 476 9.53 -1.47 -38.55
N GLU A 477 10.73 -1.94 -38.84
CA GLU A 477 10.99 -3.25 -39.45
C GLU A 477 11.31 -4.33 -38.41
N ALA A 478 11.55 -3.93 -37.16
CA ALA A 478 11.87 -4.82 -36.06
C ALA A 478 10.64 -5.66 -35.66
N ALA A 479 10.88 -6.88 -35.21
CA ALA A 479 9.83 -7.68 -34.59
C ALA A 479 9.41 -7.03 -33.24
N PRO A 480 8.19 -7.30 -32.72
CA PRO A 480 7.72 -6.74 -31.45
C PRO A 480 8.59 -7.05 -30.22
N ASP A 481 9.40 -8.09 -30.29
CA ASP A 481 10.36 -8.54 -29.27
C ASP A 481 11.81 -8.12 -29.58
N GLU A 482 12.00 -7.27 -30.60
CA GLU A 482 13.28 -6.65 -30.95
C GLU A 482 13.24 -5.13 -30.70
N PRO A 483 14.36 -4.53 -30.25
CA PRO A 483 14.40 -3.10 -29.99
C PRO A 483 14.33 -2.28 -31.28
N THR A 484 13.48 -1.25 -31.28
CA THR A 484 13.43 -0.20 -32.29
C THR A 484 14.16 1.03 -31.75
N ALA A 485 15.25 1.44 -32.39
CA ALA A 485 15.97 2.66 -32.03
C ALA A 485 15.17 3.91 -32.43
N PHE A 486 15.30 4.98 -31.65
CA PHE A 486 14.74 6.29 -31.93
C PHE A 486 15.80 7.23 -32.47
N ASP A 487 15.44 7.95 -33.53
CA ASP A 487 16.27 9.02 -34.08
C ASP A 487 16.47 10.15 -33.06
N GLU A 488 17.54 10.93 -33.25
CA GLU A 488 17.91 12.04 -32.36
C GLU A 488 16.77 13.06 -32.14
N ASN A 489 16.00 13.35 -33.20
CA ASN A 489 14.89 14.29 -33.19
C ASN A 489 13.53 13.66 -32.82
N SER A 490 13.52 12.37 -32.47
CA SER A 490 12.28 11.71 -32.06
C SER A 490 11.72 12.39 -30.80
N PRO A 491 10.42 12.72 -30.74
CA PRO A 491 9.79 13.17 -29.50
C PRO A 491 9.71 12.05 -28.46
N ARG A 492 10.02 10.81 -28.84
CA ARG A 492 9.97 9.61 -28.00
C ARG A 492 11.34 9.15 -27.55
N GLY A 493 11.33 8.54 -26.37
CA GLY A 493 12.43 7.84 -25.74
C GLY A 493 12.37 8.02 -24.22
N GLY A 494 12.72 6.96 -23.50
CA GLY A 494 12.53 6.88 -22.06
C GLY A 494 11.06 6.72 -21.66
N LEU A 495 10.87 6.32 -20.41
CA LEU A 495 9.58 5.93 -19.83
C LEU A 495 8.50 7.02 -19.92
N LEU A 496 8.90 8.29 -19.78
CA LEU A 496 7.99 9.45 -19.76
C LEU A 496 7.26 9.72 -21.07
N THR A 497 7.70 9.08 -22.16
CA THR A 497 7.14 9.27 -23.51
C THR A 497 6.30 8.09 -23.99
N GLN A 498 6.17 7.04 -23.18
CA GLN A 498 5.45 5.82 -23.55
C GLN A 498 3.94 5.94 -23.34
N GLY A 499 3.18 5.34 -24.26
CA GLY A 499 1.72 5.49 -24.31
C GLY A 499 1.02 4.95 -23.07
N ALA A 500 1.52 3.84 -22.50
CA ALA A 500 0.98 3.24 -21.28
C ALA A 500 0.98 4.25 -20.12
N LEU A 501 2.13 4.88 -19.85
CA LEU A 501 2.29 5.85 -18.78
C LEU A 501 1.45 7.12 -19.01
N LEU A 502 1.50 7.66 -20.22
CA LEU A 502 0.81 8.90 -20.59
C LEU A 502 -0.72 8.75 -20.58
N THR A 503 -1.21 7.54 -20.85
CA THR A 503 -2.63 7.18 -20.79
C THR A 503 -3.07 6.91 -19.36
N ALA A 504 -2.28 6.16 -18.56
CA ALA A 504 -2.57 5.86 -17.16
C ALA A 504 -2.59 7.12 -16.27
N SER A 505 -1.77 8.11 -16.59
CA SER A 505 -1.67 9.38 -15.86
C SER A 505 -2.77 10.40 -16.19
N THR A 506 -3.80 10.01 -16.97
CA THR A 506 -4.98 10.84 -17.20
C THR A 506 -6.29 10.05 -17.13
N SER A 507 -7.33 10.68 -16.59
CA SER A 507 -8.60 10.00 -16.31
C SER A 507 -9.70 10.27 -17.34
N ASN A 508 -9.53 11.28 -18.20
CA ASN A 508 -10.57 11.76 -19.11
C ASN A 508 -10.04 11.83 -20.55
N ASP A 509 -10.90 12.26 -21.47
CA ASP A 509 -10.55 12.59 -22.86
C ASP A 509 -9.62 13.79 -23.03
N THR A 510 -9.27 14.49 -21.94
CA THR A 510 -8.32 15.61 -21.91
C THR A 510 -7.10 15.24 -21.09
N THR A 511 -5.97 15.88 -21.37
CA THR A 511 -4.77 15.74 -20.54
C THR A 511 -4.96 16.40 -19.17
N SER A 512 -4.10 16.04 -18.22
CA SER A 512 -4.06 16.66 -16.89
C SER A 512 -2.60 16.90 -16.49
N PRO A 513 -2.05 18.11 -16.74
CA PRO A 513 -0.70 18.46 -16.29
C PRO A 513 -0.52 18.20 -14.79
N VAL A 514 -1.52 18.57 -13.97
CA VAL A 514 -1.50 18.35 -12.53
C VAL A 514 -1.26 16.87 -12.18
N LYS A 515 -2.05 15.94 -12.74
CA LYS A 515 -1.92 14.51 -12.45
C LYS A 515 -0.60 13.92 -12.95
N ARG A 516 -0.17 14.32 -14.16
CA ARG A 516 1.12 13.91 -14.73
C ARG A 516 2.30 14.40 -13.87
N GLY A 517 2.23 15.64 -13.39
CA GLY A 517 3.22 16.22 -12.50
C GLY A 517 3.27 15.53 -11.13
N ILE A 518 2.10 15.29 -10.51
CA ILE A 518 2.00 14.51 -9.27
C ILE A 518 2.61 13.12 -9.47
N PHE A 519 2.28 12.45 -10.59
CA PHE A 519 2.82 11.13 -10.89
C PHE A 519 4.35 11.13 -10.92
N VAL A 520 4.97 12.05 -11.67
CA VAL A 520 6.45 12.14 -11.73
C VAL A 520 7.03 12.45 -10.35
N ARG A 521 6.42 13.38 -9.61
CA ARG A 521 6.91 13.82 -8.30
C ARG A 521 6.83 12.74 -7.23
N GLU A 522 5.75 11.96 -7.20
CA GLU A 522 5.57 10.89 -6.22
C GLU A 522 6.27 9.58 -6.64
N ARG A 523 6.25 9.23 -7.92
CA ARG A 523 6.78 7.94 -8.42
C ARG A 523 8.26 7.96 -8.77
N PHE A 524 8.78 9.12 -9.18
CA PHE A 524 10.17 9.26 -9.62
C PHE A 524 10.99 10.20 -8.74
N LEU A 525 10.38 10.99 -7.85
CA LEU A 525 11.13 11.84 -6.90
C LEU A 525 10.79 11.56 -5.43
N CYS A 526 9.81 10.70 -5.15
CA CYS A 526 9.38 10.29 -3.80
C CYS A 526 9.04 11.50 -2.91
N GLN A 527 8.48 12.53 -3.54
CA GLN A 527 8.06 13.76 -2.89
C GLN A 527 6.54 13.79 -2.89
N SER A 528 5.93 13.67 -1.71
CA SER A 528 4.47 13.69 -1.58
C SER A 528 3.90 15.05 -1.98
N VAL A 529 2.81 15.03 -2.77
CA VAL A 529 1.99 16.22 -3.03
C VAL A 529 0.74 16.12 -2.15
N PRO A 530 0.59 16.95 -1.12
CA PRO A 530 -0.53 16.81 -0.20
C PRO A 530 -1.86 17.09 -0.90
N SER A 531 -2.87 16.30 -0.55
CA SER A 531 -4.25 16.54 -1.00
C SER A 531 -4.70 17.97 -0.63
N PRO A 532 -5.43 18.66 -1.51
CA PRO A 532 -6.00 19.97 -1.19
C PRO A 532 -6.84 19.93 0.09
N ALA A 533 -6.77 21.00 0.89
CA ALA A 533 -7.63 21.13 2.07
C ALA A 533 -9.11 21.11 1.64
N SER A 534 -9.99 20.54 2.47
CA SER A 534 -11.41 20.34 2.12
C SER A 534 -12.16 21.63 1.77
N ASN A 535 -11.71 22.78 2.28
CA ASN A 535 -12.24 24.11 1.97
C ASN A 535 -11.74 24.69 0.63
N ALA A 536 -10.61 24.22 0.08
CA ALA A 536 -10.13 24.61 -1.24
C ALA A 536 -11.04 24.09 -2.37
N VAL A 537 -11.70 22.94 -2.15
CA VAL A 537 -12.63 22.29 -3.10
C VAL A 537 -13.98 23.05 -3.24
N MET A 538 -14.25 24.04 -2.38
CA MET A 538 -15.52 24.79 -2.38
C MET A 538 -15.48 26.12 -3.15
N GLN A 539 -14.38 26.44 -3.83
CA GLN A 539 -14.28 27.67 -4.62
C GLN A 539 -14.89 27.48 -6.01
N ALA A 540 -15.57 28.51 -6.51
CA ALA A 540 -16.05 28.53 -7.88
C ALA A 540 -14.84 28.43 -8.83
N ALA A 541 -14.94 27.57 -9.84
CA ALA A 541 -13.89 27.46 -10.86
C ALA A 541 -13.69 28.83 -11.53
N PRO A 542 -12.44 29.28 -11.71
CA PRO A 542 -12.17 30.54 -12.40
C PRO A 542 -12.72 30.47 -13.84
N ASP A 543 -13.19 31.61 -14.35
CA ASP A 543 -13.50 31.74 -15.77
C ASP A 543 -12.23 31.46 -16.58
N THR A 544 -12.38 30.52 -17.52
CA THR A 544 -11.29 29.92 -18.28
C THR A 544 -11.63 29.83 -19.77
N GLU A 545 -12.71 30.48 -20.19
CA GLU A 545 -13.12 30.48 -21.59
C GLU A 545 -12.07 31.17 -22.48
N GLY A 546 -11.70 30.53 -23.59
CA GLY A 546 -10.72 31.05 -24.54
C GLY A 546 -9.25 30.98 -24.09
N LEU A 547 -8.96 30.43 -22.91
CA LEU A 547 -7.58 30.27 -22.41
C LEU A 547 -7.00 28.91 -22.79
N SER A 548 -5.69 28.85 -23.04
CA SER A 548 -4.92 27.61 -23.15
C SER A 548 -4.93 26.82 -21.85
N THR A 549 -4.69 25.51 -21.89
CA THR A 549 -4.57 24.65 -20.70
C THR A 549 -3.60 25.22 -19.67
N ARG A 550 -2.46 25.77 -20.12
CA ARG A 550 -1.47 26.41 -19.26
C ARG A 550 -2.01 27.67 -18.59
N GLU A 551 -2.63 28.57 -19.35
CA GLU A 551 -3.21 29.80 -18.80
C GLU A 551 -4.34 29.50 -17.81
N ARG A 552 -5.13 28.45 -18.07
CA ARG A 552 -6.18 27.98 -17.16
C ARG A 552 -5.61 27.52 -15.82
N LEU A 553 -4.55 26.71 -15.84
CA LEU A 553 -3.89 26.24 -14.62
C LEU A 553 -3.13 27.36 -13.91
N GLN A 554 -2.49 28.26 -14.66
CA GLN A 554 -1.85 29.44 -14.08
C GLN A 554 -2.86 30.28 -13.32
N ARG A 555 -4.01 30.59 -13.94
CA ARG A 555 -5.12 31.32 -13.32
C ARG A 555 -5.63 30.65 -12.05
N HIS A 556 -5.61 29.32 -12.00
CA HIS A 556 -5.97 28.56 -10.82
C HIS A 556 -4.89 28.63 -9.72
N SER A 557 -3.62 28.56 -10.11
CA SER A 557 -2.47 28.63 -9.19
C SER A 557 -2.17 30.05 -8.67
N ASP A 558 -2.76 31.09 -9.26
CA ASP A 558 -2.68 32.47 -8.77
C ASP A 558 -3.43 32.63 -7.43
N ASP A 559 -4.36 31.73 -7.10
CA ASP A 559 -4.99 31.69 -5.78
C ASP A 559 -3.98 31.15 -4.73
N PRO A 560 -3.70 31.91 -3.64
CA PRO A 560 -2.75 31.47 -2.61
C PRO A 560 -3.09 30.12 -1.95
N SER A 561 -4.37 29.73 -1.92
CA SER A 561 -4.81 28.45 -1.37
C SER A 561 -4.55 27.26 -2.31
N CYS A 562 -4.40 27.51 -3.61
CA CYS A 562 -4.11 26.50 -4.63
C CYS A 562 -2.62 26.46 -5.01
N ASN A 563 -1.93 27.59 -4.92
CA ASN A 563 -0.54 27.74 -5.35
C ASN A 563 0.40 26.68 -4.75
N PHE A 564 0.21 26.36 -3.46
CA PHE A 564 1.10 25.47 -2.72
C PHE A 564 1.25 24.07 -3.35
N CYS A 565 0.15 23.47 -3.83
CA CYS A 565 0.18 22.17 -4.50
C CYS A 565 0.52 22.32 -5.99
N HIS A 566 -0.07 23.31 -6.67
CA HIS A 566 0.11 23.51 -8.11
C HIS A 566 1.56 23.85 -8.50
N ARG A 567 2.28 24.63 -7.68
CA ARG A 567 3.70 24.95 -7.92
C ARG A 567 4.61 23.71 -7.92
N ALA A 568 4.19 22.65 -7.21
CA ALA A 568 4.99 21.43 -7.08
C ALA A 568 4.75 20.44 -8.25
N ALA A 569 3.56 20.46 -8.86
CA ALA A 569 3.15 19.48 -9.85
C ALA A 569 3.06 20.06 -11.28
N ASP A 570 2.38 21.20 -11.45
CA ASP A 570 2.00 21.71 -12.77
C ASP A 570 3.22 21.96 -13.69
N PRO A 571 4.32 22.60 -13.23
CA PRO A 571 5.50 22.82 -14.06
C PRO A 571 6.11 21.52 -14.60
N ILE A 572 6.06 20.43 -13.83
CA ILE A 572 6.52 19.12 -14.29
C ILE A 572 5.58 18.58 -15.37
N GLY A 573 4.27 18.65 -15.09
CA GLY A 573 3.23 18.18 -15.99
C GLY A 573 3.18 18.88 -17.35
N PHE A 574 3.47 20.18 -17.40
CA PHE A 574 3.47 20.94 -18.65
C PHE A 574 4.47 20.41 -19.68
N GLY A 575 5.62 19.88 -19.24
CA GLY A 575 6.57 19.27 -20.17
C GLY A 575 6.06 18.00 -20.84
N LEU A 576 4.99 17.40 -20.32
CA LEU A 576 4.37 16.21 -20.90
C LEU A 576 3.18 16.54 -21.81
N GLU A 577 2.82 17.82 -21.97
CA GLU A 577 1.64 18.24 -22.76
C GLU A 577 1.80 18.08 -24.27
N ALA A 578 3.01 17.81 -24.76
CA ALA A 578 3.28 17.36 -26.13
C ALA A 578 2.60 16.03 -26.47
N PHE A 579 2.03 15.32 -25.49
CA PHE A 579 1.28 14.09 -25.69
C PHE A 579 -0.18 14.23 -25.24
N ASP A 580 -1.11 13.76 -26.05
CA ASP A 580 -2.54 13.77 -25.76
C ASP A 580 -2.94 12.74 -24.69
N ALA A 581 -4.25 12.63 -24.41
CA ALA A 581 -4.80 11.74 -23.39
C ALA A 581 -4.64 10.24 -23.69
N THR A 582 -4.11 9.91 -24.87
CA THR A 582 -3.85 8.55 -25.38
C THR A 582 -2.36 8.31 -25.65
N GLY A 583 -1.49 9.27 -25.31
CA GLY A 583 -0.03 9.16 -25.49
C GLY A 583 0.45 9.40 -26.92
N ARG A 584 -0.41 9.95 -27.80
CA ARG A 584 -0.03 10.37 -29.14
C ARG A 584 0.52 11.79 -29.12
N HIS A 585 1.56 12.04 -29.88
CA HIS A 585 2.19 13.36 -29.95
C HIS A 585 1.26 14.39 -30.61
N ARG A 586 1.28 15.64 -30.14
CA ARG A 586 0.43 16.74 -30.61
C ARG A 586 1.18 18.09 -30.55
N SER A 587 0.68 19.09 -31.29
CA SER A 587 1.27 20.44 -31.36
C SER A 587 0.37 21.54 -30.79
N VAL A 588 -0.89 21.21 -30.47
CA VAL A 588 -1.87 22.11 -29.84
C VAL A 588 -2.50 21.41 -28.65
N ASP A 589 -2.94 22.16 -27.64
CA ASP A 589 -3.64 21.61 -26.49
C ASP A 589 -5.10 21.23 -26.80
N ASP A 590 -5.82 20.75 -25.79
CA ASP A 590 -7.23 20.36 -25.91
C ASP A 590 -8.18 21.54 -26.19
N THR A 591 -7.69 22.78 -26.08
CA THR A 591 -8.43 24.01 -26.36
C THR A 591 -8.09 24.60 -27.74
N GLY A 592 -7.16 23.99 -28.48
CA GLY A 592 -6.72 24.41 -29.81
C GLY A 592 -5.59 25.44 -29.82
N HIS A 593 -5.01 25.76 -28.66
CA HIS A 593 -3.89 26.72 -28.56
C HIS A 593 -2.55 26.03 -28.80
N PRO A 594 -1.53 26.74 -29.35
CA PRO A 594 -0.17 26.21 -29.45
C PRO A 594 0.37 25.78 -28.09
N LEU A 595 1.10 24.66 -28.06
CA LEU A 595 1.68 24.16 -26.82
C LEU A 595 2.88 25.00 -26.37
N ASP A 596 2.94 25.21 -25.06
CA ASP A 596 4.15 25.61 -24.36
C ASP A 596 4.55 24.46 -23.44
N VAL A 597 5.68 23.80 -23.75
CA VAL A 597 6.16 22.60 -23.05
C VAL A 597 7.33 22.90 -22.10
N ARG A 598 7.58 24.18 -21.80
CA ARG A 598 8.59 24.56 -20.80
C ARG A 598 8.14 24.14 -19.42
N GLY A 599 8.98 23.39 -18.74
CA GLY A 599 8.72 22.87 -17.41
C GLY A 599 9.80 23.25 -16.40
N ALA A 600 9.55 22.89 -15.14
CA ALA A 600 10.51 23.06 -14.07
C ALA A 600 10.35 21.98 -12.99
N ILE A 601 11.45 21.61 -12.33
CA ILE A 601 11.47 20.81 -11.11
C ILE A 601 12.02 21.69 -9.99
N THR A 602 11.15 22.11 -9.07
CA THR A 602 11.57 22.87 -7.88
C THR A 602 11.93 21.88 -6.76
N GLN A 603 13.21 21.78 -6.40
CA GLN A 603 13.67 20.77 -5.44
C GLN A 603 13.43 21.16 -3.97
N SER A 604 13.38 22.46 -3.69
CA SER A 604 13.14 23.02 -2.37
C SER A 604 11.88 23.90 -2.38
N PRO A 605 11.14 24.04 -1.26
CA PRO A 605 10.06 25.05 -1.17
C PRO A 605 10.55 26.48 -1.43
N TYR A 606 11.87 26.72 -1.41
CA TYR A 606 12.53 27.95 -1.83
C TYR A 606 13.03 27.81 -3.28
N GLU A 607 12.64 28.73 -4.17
CA GLU A 607 12.87 28.71 -5.63
C GLU A 607 14.35 28.68 -6.09
N ARG A 608 15.32 28.66 -5.17
CA ARG A 608 16.75 28.76 -5.51
C ARG A 608 17.29 27.53 -6.25
N ASP A 609 16.66 26.36 -6.05
CA ASP A 609 17.07 25.09 -6.66
C ASP A 609 15.97 24.61 -7.63
N THR A 610 15.81 25.35 -8.73
CA THR A 610 14.84 25.04 -9.79
C THR A 610 15.58 24.60 -11.06
N LEU A 611 15.32 23.37 -11.50
CA LEU A 611 15.82 22.85 -12.77
C LEU A 611 14.79 23.10 -13.86
N HIS A 612 15.18 23.79 -14.93
CA HIS A 612 14.31 24.08 -16.07
C HIS A 612 14.54 23.09 -17.20
N PHE A 613 13.48 22.77 -17.93
CA PHE A 613 13.53 21.86 -19.07
C PHE A 613 12.44 22.19 -20.10
N GLU A 614 12.55 21.61 -21.29
CA GLU A 614 11.61 21.74 -22.38
C GLU A 614 11.20 20.35 -22.89
N GLY A 615 9.95 19.98 -22.62
CA GLY A 615 9.38 18.72 -23.07
C GLY A 615 9.80 17.48 -22.27
N ALA A 616 9.18 16.35 -22.61
CA ALA A 616 9.35 15.07 -21.91
C ALA A 616 10.77 14.50 -22.03
N ARG A 617 11.44 14.73 -23.16
CA ARG A 617 12.80 14.24 -23.44
C ARG A 617 13.83 14.84 -22.49
N GLN A 618 13.85 16.17 -22.38
CA GLN A 618 14.78 16.84 -21.47
C GLN A 618 14.40 16.59 -20.00
N LEU A 619 13.11 16.41 -19.68
CA LEU A 619 12.71 15.94 -18.34
C LEU A 619 13.31 14.57 -18.02
N GLY A 620 13.26 13.63 -18.97
CA GLY A 620 13.88 12.31 -18.83
C GLY A 620 15.38 12.39 -18.60
N GLU A 621 16.08 13.21 -19.38
CA GLU A 621 17.53 13.46 -19.24
C GLU A 621 17.88 14.07 -17.86
N LEU A 622 17.06 14.98 -17.35
CA LEU A 622 17.25 15.50 -15.98
C LEU A 622 17.03 14.44 -14.91
N LEU A 623 16.08 13.51 -15.11
CA LEU A 623 15.82 12.44 -14.14
C LEU A 623 16.90 11.35 -14.19
N SER A 624 17.47 11.04 -15.36
CA SER A 624 18.55 10.06 -15.48
C SER A 624 19.84 10.50 -14.77
N GLU A 625 20.04 11.81 -14.60
CA GLU A 625 21.19 12.39 -13.89
C GLU A 625 20.89 12.79 -12.42
N SER A 626 19.65 12.59 -11.94
CA SER A 626 19.20 13.11 -10.65
C SER A 626 19.42 12.15 -9.49
N GLU A 627 20.14 12.59 -8.45
CA GLU A 627 20.28 11.83 -7.19
C GLU A 627 18.95 11.64 -6.46
N ASN A 628 18.00 12.59 -6.61
CA ASN A 628 16.66 12.44 -6.05
C ASN A 628 15.88 11.35 -6.78
N ALA A 629 16.07 11.24 -8.10
CA ALA A 629 15.44 10.19 -8.89
C ALA A 629 16.02 8.83 -8.52
N GLU A 630 17.35 8.71 -8.47
CA GLU A 630 18.04 7.51 -8.00
C GLU A 630 17.56 7.04 -6.63
N ARG A 631 17.54 7.94 -5.64
CA ARG A 631 17.05 7.63 -4.30
C ARG A 631 15.63 7.10 -4.36
N CYS A 632 14.74 7.77 -5.11
CA CYS A 632 13.36 7.34 -5.20
C CYS A 632 13.21 5.97 -5.86
N MET A 633 13.96 5.69 -6.93
CA MET A 633 13.93 4.38 -7.60
C MET A 633 14.32 3.25 -6.64
N VAL A 634 15.41 3.45 -5.88
CA VAL A 634 15.83 2.50 -4.85
C VAL A 634 14.80 2.39 -3.72
N GLU A 635 14.20 3.52 -3.32
CA GLU A 635 13.17 3.55 -2.28
C GLU A 635 11.91 2.79 -2.69
N GLN A 636 11.42 2.98 -3.91
CA GLN A 636 10.25 2.26 -4.45
C GLN A 636 10.50 0.75 -4.48
N MET A 637 11.71 0.34 -4.90
CA MET A 637 12.09 -1.07 -4.93
C MET A 637 12.25 -1.66 -3.52
N TYR A 638 12.89 -0.92 -2.60
CA TYR A 638 13.06 -1.32 -1.22
C TYR A 638 11.71 -1.52 -0.53
N GLN A 639 10.78 -0.58 -0.66
CA GLN A 639 9.42 -0.67 -0.12
C GLN A 639 8.68 -1.91 -0.59
N TYR A 640 8.77 -2.21 -1.90
CA TYR A 640 8.17 -3.41 -2.48
C TYR A 640 8.79 -4.69 -1.91
N ALA A 641 10.12 -4.71 -1.73
CA ALA A 641 10.87 -5.83 -1.18
C ALA A 641 10.49 -6.14 0.27
N VAL A 642 10.44 -5.10 1.13
CA VAL A 642 10.13 -5.25 2.56
C VAL A 642 8.63 -5.30 2.85
N GLY A 643 7.77 -4.90 1.91
CA GLY A 643 6.31 -4.96 2.05
C GLY A 643 5.74 -3.94 3.03
N ARG A 644 6.40 -2.78 3.17
CA ARG A 644 5.95 -1.64 3.97
C ARG A 644 6.50 -0.34 3.39
N PRO A 645 5.81 0.79 3.60
CA PRO A 645 6.38 2.10 3.36
C PRO A 645 7.68 2.32 4.15
N THR A 646 8.53 3.15 3.59
CA THR A 646 9.74 3.66 4.22
C THR A 646 9.39 4.67 5.30
N VAL A 647 10.21 4.69 6.34
CA VAL A 647 10.10 5.64 7.44
C VAL A 647 11.46 6.29 7.68
N ASP A 648 11.50 7.36 8.49
CA ASP A 648 12.72 8.14 8.76
C ASP A 648 13.94 7.28 9.18
N VAL A 649 13.71 6.14 9.84
CA VAL A 649 14.79 5.23 10.28
C VAL A 649 15.42 4.44 9.14
N ASP A 650 14.73 4.25 8.00
CA ASP A 650 15.26 3.54 6.83
C ASP A 650 16.28 4.38 6.05
N ARG A 651 16.41 5.67 6.34
CA ARG A 651 17.26 6.60 5.58
C ARG A 651 18.72 6.16 5.48
N CYS A 652 19.29 5.65 6.57
CA CYS A 652 20.68 5.18 6.57
C CYS A 652 20.84 3.88 5.79
N THR A 653 19.87 2.96 5.92
CA THR A 653 19.80 1.73 5.11
C THR A 653 19.74 2.07 3.62
N LEU A 654 18.86 2.98 3.21
CA LEU A 654 18.72 3.40 1.82
C LEU A 654 20.01 4.03 1.27
N ASN A 655 20.69 4.87 2.06
CA ASN A 655 21.99 5.43 1.65
C ASN A 655 23.03 4.33 1.42
N ALA A 656 23.14 3.37 2.33
CA ALA A 656 24.08 2.25 2.18
C ALA A 656 23.76 1.38 0.95
N ILE A 657 22.48 1.13 0.69
CA ILE A 657 22.03 0.40 -0.51
C ILE A 657 22.40 1.17 -1.79
N ILE A 658 22.15 2.49 -1.83
CA ILE A 658 22.48 3.33 -2.98
C ILE A 658 23.99 3.34 -3.23
N ASP A 659 24.81 3.53 -2.18
CA ASP A 659 26.26 3.58 -2.29
C ASP A 659 26.84 2.24 -2.76
N GLU A 660 26.33 1.11 -2.25
CA GLU A 660 26.71 -0.23 -2.70
C GLU A 660 26.33 -0.43 -4.18
N ALA A 661 25.08 -0.14 -4.55
CA ALA A 661 24.62 -0.29 -5.94
C ALA A 661 25.43 0.58 -6.92
N ARG A 662 25.71 1.84 -6.55
CA ARG A 662 26.57 2.75 -7.33
C ARG A 662 27.97 2.16 -7.55
N SER A 663 28.54 1.49 -6.55
CA SER A 663 29.87 0.90 -6.64
C SER A 663 29.98 -0.26 -7.66
N GLN A 664 28.84 -0.88 -8.00
CA GLN A 664 28.76 -2.04 -8.91
C GLN A 664 28.26 -1.68 -10.32
N GLY A 665 27.79 -0.44 -10.54
CA GLY A 665 27.29 0.02 -11.84
C GLY A 665 25.80 0.38 -11.86
N ARG A 666 25.08 0.20 -10.73
CA ARG A 666 23.67 0.61 -10.54
C ARG A 666 22.71 -0.09 -11.50
N SER A 667 22.98 -1.33 -11.89
CA SER A 667 21.99 -2.12 -12.60
C SER A 667 20.80 -2.47 -11.69
N TYR A 668 19.66 -2.87 -12.27
CA TYR A 668 18.55 -3.42 -11.50
C TYR A 668 19.00 -4.62 -10.64
N THR A 669 19.92 -5.44 -11.16
CA THR A 669 20.52 -6.56 -10.42
C THR A 669 21.30 -6.07 -9.21
N ASP A 670 22.13 -5.04 -9.38
CA ASP A 670 22.94 -4.51 -8.28
C ASP A 670 22.10 -3.87 -7.18
N ILE A 671 21.05 -3.11 -7.56
CA ILE A 671 20.09 -2.55 -6.60
C ILE A 671 19.36 -3.68 -5.87
N THR A 672 18.89 -4.71 -6.58
CA THR A 672 18.23 -5.88 -5.95
C THR A 672 19.16 -6.53 -4.94
N VAL A 673 20.40 -6.83 -5.34
CA VAL A 673 21.40 -7.52 -4.51
C VAL A 673 21.76 -6.67 -3.28
N ALA A 674 21.94 -5.36 -3.44
CA ALA A 674 22.21 -4.45 -2.34
C ALA A 674 21.05 -4.40 -1.33
N ILE A 675 19.79 -4.37 -1.82
CA ILE A 675 18.60 -4.42 -0.96
C ILE A 675 18.58 -5.71 -0.14
N VAL A 676 18.68 -6.87 -0.79
CA VAL A 676 18.49 -8.15 -0.09
C VAL A 676 19.63 -8.52 0.85
N SER A 677 20.82 -7.98 0.60
CA SER A 677 22.00 -8.18 1.45
C SER A 677 22.01 -7.26 2.68
N SER A 678 21.21 -6.20 2.66
CA SER A 678 21.13 -5.22 3.75
C SER A 678 20.67 -5.86 5.07
N GLU A 679 21.11 -5.30 6.21
CA GLU A 679 20.65 -5.76 7.52
C GLU A 679 19.13 -5.61 7.67
N ALA A 680 18.55 -4.53 7.14
CA ALA A 680 17.11 -4.29 7.22
C ALA A 680 16.28 -5.36 6.51
N PHE A 681 16.80 -5.95 5.43
CA PHE A 681 16.13 -7.04 4.73
C PHE A 681 16.36 -8.41 5.38
N ARG A 682 17.53 -8.63 6.01
CA ARG A 682 17.87 -9.91 6.65
C ARG A 682 17.42 -10.02 8.11
N HIS A 683 16.93 -8.93 8.71
CA HIS A 683 16.49 -8.89 10.10
C HIS A 683 15.08 -8.34 10.23
N VAL A 684 14.50 -8.54 11.41
CA VAL A 684 13.22 -7.93 11.85
C VAL A 684 13.32 -7.47 13.29
N ARG A 685 12.57 -6.43 13.63
CA ARG A 685 12.41 -5.95 14.99
C ARG A 685 11.43 -6.85 15.72
N GLN A 686 11.89 -7.46 16.81
CA GLN A 686 11.09 -8.33 17.65
C GLN A 686 10.80 -7.65 18.98
N HIS A 687 9.53 -7.65 19.39
CA HIS A 687 9.15 -7.17 20.70
C HIS A 687 9.60 -8.16 21.79
N ARG A 688 10.37 -7.65 22.75
CA ARG A 688 10.75 -8.39 23.94
C ARG A 688 9.58 -8.35 24.93
N TYR A 689 8.85 -9.46 25.03
CA TYR A 689 7.82 -9.62 26.06
C TYR A 689 8.50 -9.98 27.39
N PRO A 690 8.27 -9.23 28.49
CA PRO A 690 8.78 -9.62 29.80
C PRO A 690 8.20 -10.99 30.18
N GLY A 691 9.05 -12.02 30.22
CA GLY A 691 8.65 -13.41 30.47
C GLY A 691 8.87 -14.39 29.31
N GLY A 692 9.32 -13.92 28.15
CA GLY A 692 9.74 -14.80 27.04
C GLY A 692 8.60 -15.45 26.25
N THR A 693 7.35 -15.06 26.45
CA THR A 693 6.20 -15.54 25.66
C THR A 693 5.39 -14.38 25.06
N PRO A 694 5.17 -14.37 23.73
CA PRO A 694 4.29 -13.43 23.03
C PRO A 694 2.83 -13.45 23.48
#